data_AF-A0A3R7XF77-F1
#
_entry.id   AF-A0A3R7XF77-F1
#
_cell.length_a   1.000
_cell.length_b   1.000
_cell.length_c   1.000
_cell.angle_alpha   90.00
_cell.angle_beta   90.00
_cell.angle_gamma   90.00
#
_symmetry.space_group_name_H-M   'P 1'
#
loop_
_entity.id
_entity.type
_entity.pdbx_description
1 polymer ?
#
loop_
_entity_poly.entity_id
_entity_poly.type
_entity_poly.pdbx_seq_one_letter_code
_entity_poly.pdbx_strand_id
1 'polypeptide(L)'
;MTLYVVQGIAYFISHPRLWLATLCPLVLTLLVAIITVVMLFAVALYPQAKGLEEAGVVLWLSWLLGVMIVLVEIFLVTFIFNSLIMGCYEDKIFEQVMVARGCKELVENEERHAGFLRKCRSCYRVSFWMKLGLLLITLPLNLLPIIGSILYAWLNGTIVAWEFHLLYFEFKNFSYGQQRAFVNNHKVQYSSFGMQALLMEMIPGVGLLSVFTNAVGAALFAAQLEEEEKERMQMQQGELEQYYNITYIDSYFSIYQRIMSTYVAQGLAYFLAHPSLWRLTLCPILLTIVVGMTTMIVLFAAAMHPQEQGLYNAGVSEGLSWALAVMLCLVESFVIVMLFSLICLACYQDKVFEFVMRQQGHEQLMNSKRTHASCLRLCSSCCRISVLFRLGLLVVTMPLNVVPVVGNAMYAWLNGTIVAWEYHFFYFELKNYSFKQQQALINERSLQYSLFGMQALLLEMIPGIGAVCMFTNTAGAALFASNIEKEDTAKNSQQADSYHSLVMSTYPLRGVLYFLRDKHLWRLTICPVLLTIVVAIGVAITLFTFTLHWQEETLYDFGLSSFFAWLIAVSFVIIEVFIVTVIYGLVALEWFKDKIFAYVLIQRGYRELVENEERHSPFFRVITSCCRVSVLLRLGLLILTLPLNMVPVLGNVMYAWLNGTLLAWESHLYYFEMKAFDFDQQKEIIAKRKFQYSAFGMQAVLLEMIPVAGAFFMFTNAAGAALFAASIEKDIEMHGRQKKSYGLGNDHVVKKSQEKTKKSREKTQKMDTAPLVNKGSSYVPPYGSN
;
A
#
# COMPACT_ATOMS: atom_id res chain seq x y z
N MET A 1 2.56 -18.69 12.20
CA MET A 1 2.43 -17.38 12.86
C MET A 1 1.23 -17.47 13.78
N THR A 2 1.36 -17.06 15.04
CA THR A 2 0.22 -16.94 15.94
C THR A 2 -0.53 -15.65 15.62
N LEU A 3 -1.86 -15.71 15.49
CA LEU A 3 -2.72 -14.58 15.09
C LEU A 3 -3.34 -13.86 16.31
N TYR A 4 -2.72 -13.95 17.49
CA TYR A 4 -3.30 -13.44 18.75
C TYR A 4 -3.51 -11.92 18.75
N VAL A 5 -2.72 -11.15 18.00
CA VAL A 5 -2.94 -9.70 17.84
C VAL A 5 -4.25 -9.43 17.09
N VAL A 6 -4.49 -10.15 15.99
CA VAL A 6 -5.74 -10.04 15.21
C VAL A 6 -6.94 -10.55 16.01
N GLN A 7 -6.77 -11.65 16.74
CA GLN A 7 -7.79 -12.17 17.64
C GLN A 7 -8.08 -11.20 18.79
N GLY A 8 -7.06 -10.54 19.33
CA GLY A 8 -7.21 -9.51 20.36
C GLY A 8 -8.04 -8.33 19.89
N ILE A 9 -7.81 -7.85 18.66
CA ILE A 9 -8.63 -6.80 18.03
C ILE A 9 -10.07 -7.28 17.86
N ALA A 10 -10.29 -8.47 17.29
CA ALA A 10 -11.63 -9.01 17.08
C ALA A 10 -12.39 -9.23 18.40
N TYR A 11 -11.70 -9.72 19.43
CA TYR A 11 -12.25 -9.94 20.76
C TYR A 11 -12.59 -8.62 21.45
N PHE A 12 -11.69 -7.64 21.36
CA PHE A 12 -11.91 -6.29 21.89
C PHE A 12 -13.12 -5.62 21.24
N ILE A 13 -13.29 -5.73 19.92
CA ILE A 13 -14.44 -5.15 19.20
C ILE A 13 -15.75 -5.83 19.59
N SER A 14 -15.73 -7.14 19.80
CA SER A 14 -16.94 -7.92 20.15
C SER A 14 -17.38 -7.77 21.61
N HIS A 15 -16.52 -7.26 22.50
CA HIS A 15 -16.79 -7.13 23.93
C HIS A 15 -16.79 -5.66 24.38
N PRO A 16 -17.92 -4.93 24.22
CA PRO A 16 -17.99 -3.49 24.53
C PRO A 16 -17.77 -3.14 26.01
N ARG A 17 -17.88 -4.12 26.92
CA ARG A 17 -17.53 -3.93 28.34
C ARG A 17 -16.06 -3.56 28.54
N LEU A 18 -15.17 -4.03 27.67
CA LEU A 18 -13.74 -3.71 27.71
C LEU A 18 -13.46 -2.26 27.30
N TRP A 19 -14.32 -1.66 26.47
CA TRP A 19 -14.14 -0.28 26.00
C TRP A 19 -14.33 0.74 27.12
N LEU A 20 -15.20 0.44 28.09
CA LEU A 20 -15.39 1.30 29.24
C LEU A 20 -14.12 1.34 30.12
N ALA A 21 -13.42 0.21 30.21
CA ALA A 21 -12.17 0.08 30.94
C ALA A 21 -11.00 0.78 30.25
N THR A 22 -10.99 0.87 28.90
CA THR A 22 -9.95 1.58 28.12
C THR A 22 -10.23 3.07 27.96
N LEU A 23 -11.48 3.52 27.95
CA LEU A 23 -11.81 4.94 27.77
C LEU A 23 -11.41 5.78 28.99
N CYS A 24 -11.50 5.19 30.19
CA CYS A 24 -11.11 5.84 31.45
C CYS A 24 -9.65 6.34 31.47
N PRO A 25 -8.61 5.50 31.21
CA PRO A 25 -7.22 5.97 31.18
C PRO A 25 -6.97 6.99 30.07
N LEU A 26 -7.60 6.84 28.90
CA LEU A 26 -7.42 7.79 27.81
C LEU A 26 -7.96 9.19 28.15
N VAL A 27 -9.14 9.25 28.76
CA VAL A 27 -9.72 10.52 29.23
C VAL A 27 -8.86 11.11 30.35
N LEU A 28 -8.36 10.28 31.27
CA LEU A 28 -7.50 10.74 32.36
C LEU A 28 -6.17 11.31 31.84
N THR A 29 -5.51 10.64 30.91
CA THR A 29 -4.26 11.12 30.27
C THR A 29 -4.52 12.41 29.48
N LEU A 30 -5.65 12.52 28.78
CA LEU A 30 -6.02 13.74 28.07
C LEU A 30 -6.26 14.92 29.04
N LEU A 31 -6.99 14.70 30.14
CA LEU A 31 -7.21 15.72 31.15
C LEU A 31 -5.90 16.20 31.78
N VAL A 32 -5.00 15.28 32.12
CA VAL A 32 -3.68 15.65 32.66
C VAL A 32 -2.84 16.38 31.64
N ALA A 33 -2.87 15.99 30.35
CA ALA A 33 -2.18 16.73 29.30
C ALA A 33 -2.70 18.18 29.20
N ILE A 34 -4.02 18.38 29.19
CA ILE A 34 -4.64 19.72 29.13
C ILE A 34 -4.27 20.56 30.35
N ILE A 35 -4.40 20.00 31.55
CA ILE A 35 -4.08 20.69 32.81
C ILE A 35 -2.59 21.07 32.82
N THR A 36 -1.71 20.15 32.45
CA THR A 36 -0.26 20.37 32.40
C THR A 36 0.11 21.47 31.40
N VAL A 37 -0.50 21.46 30.21
CA VAL A 37 -0.31 22.53 29.20
C VAL A 37 -0.72 23.89 29.77
N VAL A 38 -1.94 24.00 30.30
CA VAL A 38 -2.45 25.27 30.83
C VAL A 38 -1.58 25.78 31.97
N MET A 39 -1.21 24.90 32.92
CA MET A 39 -0.41 25.28 34.08
C MET A 39 1.03 25.68 33.73
N LEU A 40 1.72 24.90 32.87
CA LEU A 40 3.11 25.21 32.51
C LEU A 40 3.22 26.43 31.60
N PHE A 41 2.28 26.65 30.68
CA PHE A 41 2.27 27.90 29.91
C PHE A 41 1.92 29.12 30.78
N ALA A 42 1.01 28.99 31.75
CA ALA A 42 0.62 30.10 32.61
C ALA A 42 1.70 30.47 33.64
N VAL A 43 2.38 29.46 34.22
CA VAL A 43 3.27 29.66 35.36
C VAL A 43 4.75 29.57 35.00
N ALA A 44 5.14 28.70 34.05
CA ALA A 44 6.54 28.41 33.77
C ALA A 44 7.13 29.21 32.60
N LEU A 45 6.32 29.56 31.58
CA LEU A 45 6.83 30.24 30.37
C LEU A 45 7.52 31.58 30.68
N TYR A 46 6.85 32.46 31.44
CA TYR A 46 7.39 33.79 31.77
C TYR A 46 8.69 33.72 32.59
N PRO A 47 8.78 32.99 33.72
CA PRO A 47 10.02 32.90 34.48
C PRO A 47 11.15 32.19 33.70
N GLN A 48 10.85 31.22 32.84
CA GLN A 48 11.87 30.57 32.01
C GLN A 48 12.43 31.51 30.93
N ALA A 49 11.57 32.25 30.23
CA ALA A 49 12.01 33.24 29.25
C ALA A 49 12.84 34.36 29.90
N LYS A 50 12.42 34.83 31.08
CA LYS A 50 13.17 35.83 31.85
C LYS A 50 14.51 35.31 32.36
N GLY A 51 14.57 34.07 32.85
CA GLY A 51 15.81 33.45 33.28
C GLY A 51 16.83 33.28 32.14
N LEU A 52 16.37 33.02 30.91
CA LEU A 52 17.21 32.97 29.71
C LEU A 52 17.72 34.35 29.29
N GLU A 53 16.88 35.38 29.41
CA GLU A 53 17.27 36.77 29.19
C GLU A 53 18.34 37.23 30.20
N GLU A 54 18.15 36.92 31.48
CA GLU A 54 19.13 37.19 32.55
C GLU A 54 20.46 36.42 32.33
N ALA A 55 20.41 35.27 31.67
CA ALA A 55 21.60 34.50 31.26
C ALA A 55 22.28 35.04 29.99
N GLY A 56 21.78 36.12 29.39
CA GLY A 56 22.40 36.81 28.24
C GLY A 56 21.86 36.40 26.87
N VAL A 57 20.73 35.69 26.78
CA VAL A 57 20.07 35.34 25.51
C VAL A 57 19.22 36.52 25.01
N VAL A 58 19.26 36.79 23.70
CA VAL A 58 18.50 37.88 23.06
C VAL A 58 16.98 37.70 23.26
N LEU A 59 16.25 38.76 23.60
CA LEU A 59 14.83 38.75 23.99
C LEU A 59 13.95 37.81 23.15
N TRP A 60 13.90 37.96 21.82
CA TRP A 60 13.06 37.13 20.96
C TRP A 60 13.46 35.64 21.00
N LEU A 61 14.76 35.35 21.16
CA LEU A 61 15.30 33.99 21.24
C LEU A 61 15.03 33.37 22.63
N SER A 62 15.02 34.16 23.70
CA SER A 62 14.65 33.72 25.05
C SER A 62 13.20 33.27 25.14
N TRP A 63 12.27 34.00 24.51
CA TRP A 63 10.87 33.58 24.41
C TRP A 63 10.70 32.32 23.56
N LEU A 64 11.41 32.21 22.43
CA LEU A 64 11.38 31.00 21.59
C LEU A 64 11.91 29.77 22.34
N LEU A 65 13.05 29.89 23.01
CA LEU A 65 13.65 28.81 23.80
C LEU A 65 12.81 28.47 25.03
N GLY A 66 12.20 29.46 25.69
CA GLY A 66 11.25 29.25 26.79
C GLY A 66 10.06 28.40 26.36
N VAL A 67 9.45 28.69 25.20
CA VAL A 67 8.38 27.84 24.65
C VAL A 67 8.85 26.41 24.40
N MET A 68 10.07 26.22 23.86
CA MET A 68 10.61 24.87 23.61
C MET A 68 10.84 24.10 24.92
N ILE A 69 11.35 24.75 25.97
CA ILE A 69 11.55 24.13 27.29
C ILE A 69 10.21 23.73 27.90
N VAL A 70 9.20 24.62 27.90
CA VAL A 70 7.84 24.32 28.37
C VAL A 70 7.25 23.12 27.62
N LEU A 71 7.41 23.06 26.29
CA LEU A 71 6.92 21.94 25.49
C LEU A 71 7.59 20.61 25.86
N VAL A 72 8.91 20.62 26.14
CA VAL A 72 9.63 19.44 26.61
C VAL A 72 9.16 19.02 28.01
N GLU A 73 8.95 19.96 28.93
CA GLU A 73 8.43 19.68 30.27
C GLU A 73 7.01 19.08 30.22
N ILE A 74 6.12 19.65 29.40
CA ILE A 74 4.78 19.11 29.15
C ILE A 74 4.87 17.68 28.64
N PHE A 75 5.74 17.42 27.66
CA PHE A 75 5.97 16.08 27.12
C PHE A 75 6.44 15.11 28.20
N LEU A 76 7.44 15.49 29.00
CA LEU A 76 8.01 14.64 30.05
C LEU A 76 6.98 14.31 31.14
N VAL A 77 6.24 15.31 31.64
CA VAL A 77 5.20 15.10 32.66
C VAL A 77 4.10 14.18 32.13
N THR A 78 3.63 14.43 30.91
CA THR A 78 2.58 13.60 30.29
C THR A 78 3.08 12.18 30.02
N PHE A 79 4.32 12.02 29.57
CA PHE A 79 4.96 10.72 29.30
C PHE A 79 5.13 9.91 30.58
N ILE A 80 5.62 10.52 31.67
CA ILE A 80 5.79 9.85 32.97
C ILE A 80 4.44 9.43 33.53
N PHE A 81 3.45 10.32 33.50
CA PHE A 81 2.09 10.03 33.95
C PHE A 81 1.47 8.86 33.17
N ASN A 82 1.52 8.92 31.84
CA ASN A 82 0.99 7.88 30.97
C ASN A 82 1.69 6.52 31.21
N SER A 83 3.01 6.53 31.39
CA SER A 83 3.80 5.31 31.64
C SER A 83 3.46 4.63 32.97
N LEU A 84 3.13 5.40 34.01
CA LEU A 84 2.73 4.85 35.32
C LEU A 84 1.30 4.30 35.32
N ILE A 85 0.41 4.96 34.58
CA ILE A 85 -1.01 4.63 34.60
C ILE A 85 -1.37 3.51 33.63
N MET A 86 -0.82 3.50 32.42
CA MET A 86 -1.21 2.53 31.37
C MET A 86 -1.01 1.08 31.81
N GLY A 87 0.10 0.75 32.48
CA GLY A 87 0.34 -0.61 32.98
C GLY A 87 -0.74 -1.12 33.94
N CYS A 88 -1.30 -0.26 34.80
CA CYS A 88 -2.39 -0.64 35.70
C CYS A 88 -3.70 -0.98 34.97
N TYR A 89 -3.93 -0.38 33.80
CA TYR A 89 -5.13 -0.62 33.00
C TYR A 89 -4.96 -1.80 32.05
N GLU A 90 -3.75 -2.01 31.52
CA GLU A 90 -3.37 -3.22 30.79
C GLU A 90 -3.59 -4.47 31.66
N ASP A 91 -3.10 -4.46 32.90
CA ASP A 91 -3.27 -5.57 33.85
C ASP A 91 -4.75 -5.87 34.11
N LYS A 92 -5.58 -4.83 34.32
CA LYS A 92 -7.03 -5.00 34.54
C LYS A 92 -7.75 -5.60 33.34
N ILE A 93 -7.38 -5.20 32.13
CA ILE A 93 -7.98 -5.74 30.90
C ILE A 93 -7.54 -7.19 30.71
N PHE A 94 -6.28 -7.48 31.00
CA PHE A 94 -5.74 -8.83 30.96
C PHE A 94 -6.48 -9.77 31.93
N GLU A 95 -6.68 -9.35 33.18
CA GLU A 95 -7.45 -10.08 34.20
C GLU A 95 -8.89 -10.35 33.73
N GLN A 96 -9.59 -9.34 33.22
CA GLN A 96 -10.96 -9.47 32.74
C GLN A 96 -11.09 -10.51 31.60
N VAL A 97 -10.13 -10.54 30.68
CA VAL A 97 -10.12 -11.51 29.57
C VAL A 97 -9.82 -12.92 30.08
N MET A 98 -8.87 -13.07 31.01
CA MET A 98 -8.57 -14.37 31.64
C MET A 98 -9.78 -14.94 32.38
N VAL A 99 -10.50 -14.11 33.14
CA VAL A 99 -11.74 -14.51 33.82
C VAL A 99 -12.82 -14.89 32.80
N ALA A 100 -12.99 -14.12 31.73
CA ALA A 100 -13.95 -14.42 30.66
C ALA A 100 -13.64 -15.72 29.90
N ARG A 101 -12.38 -16.15 29.86
CA ARG A 101 -11.91 -17.42 29.29
C ARG A 101 -11.96 -18.61 30.26
N GLY A 102 -12.47 -18.43 31.48
CA GLY A 102 -12.62 -19.52 32.46
C GLY A 102 -11.39 -19.75 33.34
N CYS A 103 -10.41 -18.84 33.33
CA CYS A 103 -9.24 -18.88 34.22
C CYS A 103 -9.46 -18.11 35.53
N LYS A 104 -10.70 -18.10 36.04
CA LYS A 104 -11.12 -17.30 37.20
C LYS A 104 -10.39 -17.68 38.49
N GLU A 105 -10.22 -18.97 38.77
CA GLU A 105 -9.54 -19.46 39.98
C GLU A 105 -8.07 -19.02 40.04
N LEU A 106 -7.39 -18.97 38.88
CA LEU A 106 -6.00 -18.55 38.79
C LEU A 106 -5.84 -17.05 39.13
N VAL A 107 -6.79 -16.21 38.72
CA VAL A 107 -6.81 -14.77 39.01
C VAL A 107 -7.17 -14.51 40.48
N GLU A 108 -8.23 -15.16 41.00
CA GLU A 108 -8.69 -14.96 42.39
C GLU A 108 -7.69 -15.43 43.45
N ASN A 109 -6.94 -16.51 43.16
CA ASN A 109 -5.90 -17.01 44.07
C ASN A 109 -4.77 -16.00 44.26
N GLU A 110 -4.41 -15.27 43.20
CA GLU A 110 -3.35 -14.28 43.24
C GLU A 110 -3.84 -12.94 43.85
N GLU A 111 -5.09 -12.52 43.57
CA GLU A 111 -5.68 -11.32 44.22
C GLU A 111 -5.68 -11.42 45.75
N ARG A 112 -5.83 -12.62 46.33
CA ARG A 112 -5.70 -12.85 47.79
C ARG A 112 -4.31 -12.63 48.35
N HIS A 113 -3.26 -12.81 47.54
CA HIS A 113 -1.86 -12.68 47.95
C HIS A 113 -1.28 -11.29 47.65
N ALA A 114 -1.99 -10.46 46.88
CA ALA A 114 -1.55 -9.14 46.44
C ALA A 114 -1.76 -8.04 47.50
N GLY A 115 -0.69 -7.60 48.16
CA GLY A 115 -0.70 -6.39 49.00
C GLY A 115 -0.67 -5.08 48.21
N PHE A 116 -0.98 -3.95 48.87
CA PHE A 116 -0.94 -2.58 48.32
C PHE A 116 0.39 -2.24 47.59
N LEU A 117 1.49 -2.90 47.95
CA LEU A 117 2.79 -2.79 47.28
C LEU A 117 2.82 -3.32 45.83
N ARG A 118 1.91 -4.21 45.39
CA ARG A 118 1.84 -4.71 43.99
C ARG A 118 1.63 -3.58 42.99
N LYS A 119 0.79 -2.60 43.35
CA LYS A 119 0.42 -1.45 42.49
C LYS A 119 1.60 -0.52 42.14
N CYS A 120 2.66 -0.51 42.95
CA CYS A 120 3.89 0.25 42.67
C CYS A 120 5.07 -0.64 42.24
N ARG A 121 5.07 -1.94 42.54
CA ARG A 121 6.23 -2.82 42.34
C ARG A 121 6.38 -3.31 40.89
N SER A 122 5.29 -3.41 40.14
CA SER A 122 5.31 -3.75 38.70
C SER A 122 5.94 -2.62 37.84
N CYS A 123 5.93 -1.37 38.32
CA CYS A 123 6.41 -0.20 37.57
C CYS A 123 7.94 -0.05 37.52
N TYR A 124 8.73 -0.68 38.40
CA TYR A 124 10.14 -0.35 38.51
C TYR A 124 10.99 -1.49 39.06
N ARG A 125 11.76 -2.18 38.20
CA ARG A 125 13.20 -2.43 38.42
C ARG A 125 13.91 -3.24 37.32
N VAL A 126 13.22 -4.03 36.50
CA VAL A 126 13.91 -4.89 35.51
C VAL A 126 13.48 -4.60 34.07
N SER A 127 12.18 -4.49 33.77
CA SER A 127 11.70 -4.24 32.39
C SER A 127 12.12 -2.87 31.85
N PHE A 128 11.96 -1.80 32.66
CA PHE A 128 12.24 -0.42 32.21
C PHE A 128 13.72 -0.20 31.81
N TRP A 129 14.68 -0.64 32.62
CA TRP A 129 16.10 -0.46 32.32
C TRP A 129 16.60 -1.36 31.19
N MET A 130 16.06 -2.59 31.07
CA MET A 130 16.30 -3.45 29.90
C MET A 130 15.73 -2.83 28.62
N LYS A 131 14.50 -2.32 28.68
CA LYS A 131 13.86 -1.60 27.57
C LYS A 131 14.63 -0.35 27.17
N LEU A 132 15.03 0.49 28.12
CA LEU A 132 15.76 1.72 27.83
C LEU A 132 17.13 1.39 27.21
N GLY A 133 17.85 0.41 27.76
CA GLY A 133 19.13 -0.04 27.20
C GLY A 133 18.98 -0.63 25.79
N LEU A 134 17.99 -1.50 25.58
CA LEU A 134 17.75 -2.12 24.28
C LEU A 134 17.20 -1.11 23.26
N LEU A 135 16.33 -0.19 23.68
CA LEU A 135 15.86 0.93 22.88
C LEU A 135 17.05 1.78 22.45
N LEU A 136 17.92 2.21 23.36
CA LEU A 136 19.10 3.02 22.99
C LEU A 136 20.05 2.30 22.02
N ILE A 137 20.22 0.98 22.17
CA ILE A 137 21.05 0.16 21.27
C ILE A 137 20.39 -0.04 19.90
N THR A 138 19.06 -0.18 19.85
CA THR A 138 18.30 -0.49 18.64
C THR A 138 17.68 0.73 17.96
N LEU A 139 17.70 1.90 18.60
CA LEU A 139 17.21 3.18 18.07
C LEU A 139 17.93 3.62 16.78
N PRO A 140 19.25 3.43 16.63
CA PRO A 140 19.93 3.66 15.35
C PRO A 140 19.37 2.84 14.19
N LEU A 141 18.74 1.69 14.44
CA LEU A 141 18.12 0.90 13.38
C LEU A 141 16.95 1.67 12.76
N ASN A 142 16.18 2.42 13.55
CA ASN A 142 15.05 3.23 13.06
C ASN A 142 15.48 4.41 12.16
N LEU A 143 16.78 4.71 12.03
CA LEU A 143 17.29 5.65 11.01
C LEU A 143 17.12 5.11 9.58
N LEU A 144 16.92 3.80 9.42
CA LEU A 144 16.57 3.15 8.16
C LEU A 144 15.04 3.06 8.05
N PRO A 145 14.37 3.88 7.23
CA PRO A 145 12.92 3.85 7.14
C PRO A 145 12.40 2.47 6.71
N ILE A 146 11.33 2.01 7.36
CA ILE A 146 10.72 0.66 7.26
C ILE A 146 11.61 -0.48 7.75
N ILE A 147 12.79 -0.67 7.17
CA ILE A 147 13.65 -1.82 7.46
C ILE A 147 14.14 -1.74 8.90
N GLY A 148 14.47 -0.54 9.35
CA GLY A 148 14.79 -0.23 10.74
C GLY A 148 13.69 -0.65 11.69
N SER A 149 12.45 -0.29 11.38
CA SER A 149 11.27 -0.59 12.20
C SER A 149 10.90 -2.08 12.19
N ILE A 150 11.04 -2.77 11.05
CA ILE A 150 10.83 -4.22 10.96
C ILE A 150 11.92 -4.97 11.71
N LEU A 151 13.19 -4.56 11.55
CA LEU A 151 14.33 -5.18 12.21
C LEU A 151 14.30 -4.89 13.72
N TYR A 152 13.91 -3.69 14.11
CA TYR A 152 13.61 -3.30 15.48
C TYR A 152 12.50 -4.19 16.05
N ALA A 153 11.37 -4.35 15.36
CA ALA A 153 10.26 -5.20 15.79
C ALA A 153 10.64 -6.68 15.88
N TRP A 154 11.50 -7.16 14.98
CA TRP A 154 12.01 -8.52 14.99
C TRP A 154 12.96 -8.79 16.17
N LEU A 155 13.89 -7.87 16.45
CA LEU A 155 14.83 -7.97 17.56
C LEU A 155 14.15 -7.80 18.92
N ASN A 156 13.20 -6.88 19.02
CA ASN A 156 12.53 -6.54 20.28
C ASN A 156 11.27 -7.38 20.55
N GLY A 157 10.70 -8.04 19.54
CA GLY A 157 9.40 -8.71 19.65
C GLY A 157 9.32 -9.75 20.77
N THR A 158 10.37 -10.55 20.99
CA THR A 158 10.36 -11.54 22.10
C THR A 158 10.26 -10.88 23.48
N ILE A 159 10.91 -9.72 23.64
CA ILE A 159 10.96 -8.99 24.91
C ILE A 159 9.63 -8.29 25.18
N VAL A 160 9.01 -7.72 24.15
CA VAL A 160 7.68 -7.12 24.26
C VAL A 160 6.60 -8.16 24.57
N ALA A 161 6.66 -9.33 23.93
CA ALA A 161 5.76 -10.43 24.25
C ALA A 161 5.94 -10.94 25.68
N TRP A 162 7.19 -11.00 26.18
CA TRP A 162 7.46 -11.38 27.57
C TRP A 162 6.83 -10.35 28.53
N GLU A 163 6.97 -9.06 28.24
CA GLU A 163 6.39 -8.00 29.07
C GLU A 163 4.87 -8.11 29.18
N PHE A 164 4.16 -8.28 28.07
CA PHE A 164 2.71 -8.50 28.08
C PHE A 164 2.28 -9.76 28.87
N HIS A 165 3.20 -10.70 29.14
CA HIS A 165 2.96 -11.92 29.92
C HIS A 165 3.49 -11.86 31.36
N LEU A 166 4.02 -10.73 31.83
CA LEU A 166 4.53 -10.61 33.20
C LEU A 166 3.45 -10.94 34.24
N LEU A 167 2.23 -10.44 34.03
CA LEU A 167 1.09 -10.72 34.91
C LEU A 167 0.71 -12.21 34.92
N TYR A 168 0.77 -12.87 33.76
CA TYR A 168 0.56 -14.33 33.67
C TYR A 168 1.62 -15.11 34.46
N PHE A 169 2.89 -14.70 34.36
CA PHE A 169 3.96 -15.31 35.13
C PHE A 169 3.85 -15.03 36.64
N GLU A 170 3.27 -13.89 37.02
CA GLU A 170 2.93 -13.58 38.40
C GLU A 170 1.83 -14.52 38.92
N PHE A 171 0.75 -14.75 38.14
CA PHE A 171 -0.28 -15.73 38.50
C PHE A 171 0.28 -17.14 38.74
N LYS A 172 1.33 -17.52 38.01
CA LYS A 172 2.03 -18.80 38.16
C LYS A 172 3.15 -18.78 39.22
N ASN A 173 3.40 -17.65 39.87
CA ASN A 173 4.49 -17.47 40.83
C ASN A 173 5.89 -17.86 40.27
N PHE A 174 6.14 -17.57 38.99
CA PHE A 174 7.41 -17.90 38.34
C PHE A 174 8.54 -16.91 38.72
N SER A 175 9.68 -17.45 39.13
CA SER A 175 10.93 -16.68 39.24
C SER A 175 11.47 -16.23 37.88
N TYR A 176 12.28 -15.18 37.83
CA TYR A 176 12.87 -14.67 36.57
C TYR A 176 13.62 -15.75 35.76
N GLY A 177 14.30 -16.69 36.43
CA GLY A 177 14.96 -17.81 35.78
C GLY A 177 13.99 -18.78 35.09
N GLN A 178 12.86 -19.06 35.73
CA GLN A 178 11.78 -19.90 35.18
C GLN A 178 11.07 -19.18 34.03
N GLN A 179 10.80 -17.88 34.15
CA GLN A 179 10.23 -17.07 33.07
C GLN A 179 11.11 -17.11 31.83
N ARG A 180 12.42 -16.89 31.99
CA ARG A 180 13.38 -16.92 30.88
C ARG A 180 13.41 -18.29 30.19
N ALA A 181 13.41 -19.37 30.97
CA ALA A 181 13.36 -20.74 30.42
C ALA A 181 12.05 -20.99 29.65
N PHE A 182 10.91 -20.56 30.21
CA PHE A 182 9.60 -20.68 29.57
C PHE A 182 9.53 -19.93 28.24
N VAL A 183 9.97 -18.66 28.22
CA VAL A 183 9.99 -17.83 27.02
C VAL A 183 10.95 -18.38 25.97
N ASN A 184 12.10 -18.92 26.37
CA ASN A 184 13.04 -19.58 25.44
C ASN A 184 12.42 -20.82 24.79
N ASN A 185 11.67 -21.62 25.55
CA ASN A 185 10.98 -22.81 25.01
C ASN A 185 9.87 -22.43 24.02
N HIS A 186 9.25 -21.25 24.19
CA HIS A 186 8.19 -20.74 23.31
C HIS A 186 8.65 -19.57 22.42
N LYS A 187 9.97 -19.46 22.17
CA LYS A 187 10.59 -18.26 21.58
C LYS A 187 9.96 -17.83 20.26
N VAL A 188 9.59 -18.79 19.40
CA VAL A 188 8.98 -18.49 18.10
C VAL A 188 7.58 -17.87 18.27
N GLN A 189 6.78 -18.38 19.19
CA GLN A 189 5.43 -17.86 19.47
C GLN A 189 5.52 -16.44 20.06
N TYR A 190 6.37 -16.24 21.08
CA TYR A 190 6.61 -14.94 21.71
C TYR A 190 7.18 -13.93 20.71
N SER A 191 8.20 -14.30 19.95
CA SER A 191 8.78 -13.43 18.91
C SER A 191 7.73 -13.01 17.88
N SER A 192 6.90 -13.94 17.40
CA SER A 192 5.90 -13.64 16.39
C SER A 192 4.74 -12.80 16.91
N PHE A 193 4.31 -13.01 18.17
CA PHE A 193 3.28 -12.18 18.81
C PHE A 193 3.80 -10.77 19.05
N GLY A 194 4.95 -10.62 19.71
CA GLY A 194 5.46 -9.30 20.05
C GLY A 194 5.97 -8.50 18.85
N MET A 195 6.41 -9.15 17.77
CA MET A 195 6.68 -8.46 16.49
C MET A 195 5.40 -7.85 15.91
N GLN A 196 4.28 -8.58 15.92
CA GLN A 196 2.99 -8.06 15.46
C GLN A 196 2.47 -6.95 16.37
N ALA A 197 2.60 -7.11 17.69
CA ALA A 197 2.19 -6.12 18.68
C ALA A 197 2.95 -4.79 18.51
N LEU A 198 4.29 -4.86 18.38
CA LEU A 198 5.15 -3.71 18.13
C LEU A 198 4.80 -2.98 16.82
N LEU A 199 4.59 -3.74 15.74
CA LEU A 199 4.21 -3.14 14.45
C LEU A 199 2.86 -2.42 14.53
N MET A 200 1.91 -2.93 15.32
CA MET A 200 0.63 -2.29 15.54
C MET A 200 0.71 -1.05 16.44
N GLU A 201 1.63 -1.03 17.41
CA GLU A 201 1.90 0.13 18.27
C GLU A 201 2.63 1.26 17.55
N MET A 202 3.43 0.92 16.53
CA MET A 202 4.11 1.89 15.68
C MET A 202 3.19 2.66 14.74
N ILE A 203 1.92 2.25 14.58
CA ILE A 203 0.95 2.96 13.73
C ILE A 203 0.45 4.20 14.51
N PRO A 204 0.72 5.44 14.05
CA PRO A 204 0.24 6.63 14.75
C PRO A 204 -1.30 6.65 14.88
N GLY A 205 -1.81 7.07 16.03
CA GLY A 205 -3.25 7.08 16.35
C GLY A 205 -3.84 5.71 16.68
N VAL A 206 -3.56 4.68 15.87
CA VAL A 206 -3.98 3.30 16.15
C VAL A 206 -3.20 2.71 17.32
N GLY A 207 -1.91 3.04 17.43
CA GLY A 207 -0.99 2.51 18.43
C GLY A 207 -1.48 2.70 19.87
N LEU A 208 -2.12 3.84 20.15
CA LEU A 208 -2.73 4.15 21.44
C LEU A 208 -3.83 3.14 21.83
N LEU A 209 -4.60 2.66 20.85
CA LEU A 209 -5.61 1.61 21.03
C LEU A 209 -4.98 0.21 20.93
N SER A 210 -3.94 0.07 20.10
CA SER A 210 -3.23 -1.19 19.89
C SER A 210 -2.68 -1.75 21.19
N VAL A 211 -2.15 -0.91 22.09
CA VAL A 211 -1.67 -1.32 23.42
C VAL A 211 -2.72 -2.15 24.18
N PHE A 212 -3.97 -1.68 24.20
CA PHE A 212 -5.06 -2.40 24.87
C PHE A 212 -5.47 -3.66 24.10
N THR A 213 -5.54 -3.61 22.76
CA THR A 213 -5.87 -4.81 21.97
C THR A 213 -4.76 -5.87 22.02
N ASN A 214 -3.51 -5.46 22.19
CA ASN A 214 -2.35 -6.32 22.38
C ASN A 214 -2.40 -6.95 23.77
N ALA A 215 -2.77 -6.21 24.82
CA ALA A 215 -3.01 -6.77 26.15
C ALA A 215 -4.14 -7.82 26.14
N VAL A 216 -5.23 -7.58 25.40
CA VAL A 216 -6.29 -8.60 25.18
C VAL A 216 -5.74 -9.81 24.43
N GLY A 217 -4.96 -9.60 23.37
CA GLY A 217 -4.33 -10.68 22.59
C GLY A 217 -3.35 -11.51 23.43
N ALA A 218 -2.60 -10.87 24.32
CA ALA A 218 -1.72 -11.52 25.28
C ALA A 218 -2.50 -12.35 26.30
N ALA A 219 -3.61 -11.83 26.81
CA ALA A 219 -4.47 -12.59 27.72
C ALA A 219 -5.13 -13.80 27.04
N LEU A 220 -5.53 -13.67 25.77
CA LEU A 220 -6.00 -14.79 24.97
C LEU A 220 -4.90 -15.84 24.74
N PHE A 221 -3.67 -15.40 24.48
CA PHE A 221 -2.52 -16.28 24.35
C PHE A 221 -2.24 -17.03 25.66
N ALA A 222 -2.25 -16.32 26.80
CA ALA A 222 -2.09 -16.92 28.12
C ALA A 222 -3.21 -17.92 28.47
N ALA A 223 -4.47 -17.60 28.17
CA ALA A 223 -5.60 -18.50 28.41
C ALA A 223 -5.47 -19.80 27.60
N GLN A 224 -5.02 -19.72 26.35
CA GLN A 224 -4.79 -20.90 25.53
C GLN A 224 -3.65 -21.77 26.09
N LEU A 225 -2.57 -21.16 26.60
CA LEU A 225 -1.49 -21.92 27.25
C LEU A 225 -1.98 -22.71 28.47
N GLU A 226 -2.92 -22.15 29.24
CA GLU A 226 -3.58 -22.88 30.35
C GLU A 226 -4.46 -24.02 29.87
N GLU A 227 -5.23 -23.81 28.81
CA GLU A 227 -6.06 -24.85 28.20
C GLU A 227 -5.18 -26.03 27.74
N GLU A 228 -4.09 -25.76 27.02
CA GLU A 228 -3.13 -26.77 26.57
C GLU A 228 -2.41 -27.49 27.74
N GLU A 229 -2.16 -26.80 28.86
CA GLU A 229 -1.57 -27.42 30.06
C GLU A 229 -2.58 -28.33 30.77
N LYS A 230 -3.83 -27.89 30.90
CA LYS A 230 -4.93 -28.71 31.45
C LYS A 230 -5.22 -29.93 30.58
N GLU A 231 -5.24 -29.77 29.26
CA GLU A 231 -5.39 -30.89 28.32
C GLU A 231 -4.23 -31.87 28.41
N ARG A 232 -2.98 -31.39 28.55
CA ARG A 232 -1.83 -32.28 28.79
C ARG A 232 -1.93 -33.02 30.11
N MET A 233 -2.32 -32.36 31.20
CA MET A 233 -2.55 -33.00 32.50
C MET A 233 -3.69 -34.03 32.43
N GLN A 234 -4.76 -33.73 31.70
CA GLN A 234 -5.89 -34.64 31.46
C GLN A 234 -5.51 -35.82 30.56
N MET A 235 -4.68 -35.62 29.52
CA MET A 235 -4.14 -36.71 28.70
C MET A 235 -3.18 -37.59 29.50
N GLN A 236 -2.40 -37.01 30.41
CA GLN A 236 -1.48 -37.76 31.28
C GLN A 236 -2.21 -38.52 32.41
N GLN A 237 -3.41 -38.06 32.80
CA GLN A 237 -4.34 -38.79 33.68
C GLN A 237 -5.30 -39.72 32.91
N GLY A 238 -5.43 -39.54 31.60
CA GLY A 238 -6.41 -40.17 30.72
C GLY A 238 -5.85 -41.24 29.77
N GLU A 239 -4.61 -41.72 29.98
CA GLU A 239 -4.03 -42.89 29.30
C GLU A 239 -4.75 -44.23 29.65
N LEU A 240 -6.07 -44.19 29.83
CA LEU A 240 -6.91 -45.39 29.85
C LEU A 240 -8.10 -45.36 28.88
N GLU A 241 -8.38 -44.28 28.13
CA GLU A 241 -9.38 -44.39 27.03
C GLU A 241 -9.08 -43.56 25.77
N GLN A 242 -8.97 -44.30 24.67
CA GLN A 242 -9.30 -43.92 23.29
C GLN A 242 -8.28 -43.14 22.42
N TYR A 243 -7.32 -43.94 21.97
CA TYR A 243 -6.85 -44.05 20.59
C TYR A 243 -8.02 -44.15 19.56
N TYR A 244 -8.62 -43.05 19.11
CA TYR A 244 -9.28 -42.93 17.79
C TYR A 244 -9.77 -41.49 17.54
N ASN A 245 -8.98 -40.65 16.83
CA ASN A 245 -9.48 -39.55 15.95
C ASN A 245 -8.35 -38.65 15.36
N ILE A 246 -7.16 -39.19 15.11
CA ILE A 246 -6.10 -38.45 14.39
C ILE A 246 -6.03 -38.97 12.96
N THR A 247 -6.93 -38.52 12.08
CA THR A 247 -6.72 -38.66 10.61
C THR A 247 -7.42 -37.61 9.74
N TYR A 248 -8.12 -36.61 10.30
CA TYR A 248 -8.94 -35.70 9.46
C TYR A 248 -8.43 -34.24 9.35
N ILE A 249 -7.32 -33.88 9.98
CA ILE A 249 -6.86 -32.47 10.06
C ILE A 249 -5.66 -32.15 9.15
N ASP A 250 -4.91 -33.15 8.67
CA ASP A 250 -3.68 -32.92 7.89
C ASP A 250 -3.88 -32.50 6.42
N SER A 251 -5.07 -32.74 5.84
CA SER A 251 -5.28 -32.52 4.40
C SER A 251 -5.60 -31.07 4.03
N TYR A 252 -6.26 -30.30 4.91
CA TYR A 252 -6.61 -28.89 4.64
C TYR A 252 -5.44 -27.93 4.89
N PHE A 253 -4.53 -28.26 5.81
CA PHE A 253 -3.38 -27.43 6.14
C PHE A 253 -2.32 -27.41 5.02
N SER A 254 -2.14 -28.54 4.31
CA SER A 254 -1.13 -28.65 3.24
C SER A 254 -1.48 -27.86 1.96
N ILE A 255 -2.77 -27.69 1.65
CA ILE A 255 -3.25 -27.02 0.43
C ILE A 255 -3.18 -25.49 0.59
N TYR A 256 -3.53 -24.97 1.77
CA TYR A 256 -3.40 -23.53 2.06
C TYR A 256 -1.93 -23.07 2.15
N GLN A 257 -1.03 -23.93 2.62
CA GLN A 257 0.40 -23.63 2.70
C GLN A 257 1.08 -23.60 1.31
N ARG A 258 0.54 -24.33 0.31
CA ARG A 258 1.01 -24.29 -1.08
C ARG A 258 0.60 -23.04 -1.85
N ILE A 259 -0.55 -22.45 -1.52
CA ILE A 259 -1.08 -21.24 -2.18
C ILE A 259 -0.44 -19.96 -1.61
N MET A 260 0.08 -20.00 -0.37
CA MET A 260 0.55 -18.82 0.35
C MET A 260 2.09 -18.64 0.39
N SER A 261 2.87 -19.55 -0.21
CA SER A 261 4.34 -19.42 -0.21
C SER A 261 4.84 -18.74 -1.47
N THR A 262 5.37 -17.53 -1.31
CA THR A 262 5.99 -16.73 -2.36
C THR A 262 7.23 -17.43 -2.94
N TYR A 263 7.32 -17.60 -4.27
CA TYR A 263 8.47 -18.25 -4.94
C TYR A 263 9.82 -17.62 -4.61
N VAL A 264 9.84 -16.32 -4.28
CA VAL A 264 11.04 -15.62 -3.80
C VAL A 264 11.52 -16.19 -2.47
N ALA A 265 10.62 -16.38 -1.50
CA ALA A 265 10.94 -17.00 -0.21
C ALA A 265 11.32 -18.49 -0.37
N GLN A 266 10.65 -19.21 -1.28
CA GLN A 266 11.03 -20.58 -1.62
C GLN A 266 12.43 -20.64 -2.23
N GLY A 267 12.77 -19.71 -3.14
CA GLY A 267 14.10 -19.59 -3.75
C GLY A 267 15.19 -19.31 -2.72
N LEU A 268 14.94 -18.40 -1.78
CA LEU A 268 15.83 -18.12 -0.66
C LEU A 268 16.03 -19.36 0.24
N ALA A 269 14.93 -20.00 0.65
CA ALA A 269 15.00 -21.21 1.47
C ALA A 269 15.73 -22.36 0.75
N TYR A 270 15.44 -22.55 -0.53
CA TYR A 270 16.08 -23.57 -1.38
C TYR A 270 17.58 -23.29 -1.54
N PHE A 271 17.95 -22.03 -1.78
CA PHE A 271 19.35 -21.61 -1.88
C PHE A 271 20.11 -21.84 -0.57
N LEU A 272 19.52 -21.52 0.58
CA LEU A 272 20.12 -21.77 1.90
C LEU A 272 20.25 -23.26 2.22
N ALA A 273 19.31 -24.08 1.74
CA ALA A 273 19.32 -25.52 1.98
C ALA A 273 20.32 -26.31 1.10
N HIS A 274 20.88 -25.71 0.04
CA HIS A 274 21.76 -26.39 -0.91
C HIS A 274 23.17 -25.77 -0.94
N PRO A 275 24.14 -26.32 -0.15
CA PRO A 275 25.51 -25.81 -0.09
C PRO A 275 26.27 -25.84 -1.43
N SER A 276 25.85 -26.68 -2.39
CA SER A 276 26.41 -26.73 -3.74
C SER A 276 26.21 -25.43 -4.52
N LEU A 277 25.08 -24.75 -4.30
CA LEU A 277 24.80 -23.45 -4.93
C LEU A 277 25.73 -22.36 -4.39
N TRP A 278 26.09 -22.40 -3.11
CA TRP A 278 26.97 -21.39 -2.50
C TRP A 278 28.36 -21.44 -3.12
N ARG A 279 28.89 -22.64 -3.38
CA ARG A 279 30.18 -22.81 -4.07
C ARG A 279 30.14 -22.25 -5.49
N LEU A 280 29.00 -22.40 -6.17
CA LEU A 280 28.79 -21.89 -7.54
C LEU A 280 28.72 -20.36 -7.59
N THR A 281 28.11 -19.71 -6.60
CA THR A 281 27.88 -18.25 -6.58
C THR A 281 28.94 -17.44 -5.84
N LEU A 282 29.71 -18.05 -4.94
CA LEU A 282 30.76 -17.34 -4.18
C LEU A 282 31.95 -16.95 -5.05
N CYS A 283 32.30 -17.79 -6.03
CA CYS A 283 33.38 -17.53 -6.99
C CYS A 283 33.20 -16.20 -7.79
N PRO A 284 32.06 -15.96 -8.49
CA PRO A 284 31.87 -14.71 -9.22
C PRO A 284 31.76 -13.49 -8.30
N ILE A 285 31.20 -13.61 -7.09
CA ILE A 285 31.14 -12.50 -6.12
C ILE A 285 32.56 -12.10 -5.70
N LEU A 286 33.41 -13.05 -5.33
CA LEU A 286 34.82 -12.76 -5.00
C LEU A 286 35.55 -12.13 -6.19
N LEU A 287 35.31 -12.61 -7.41
CA LEU A 287 35.90 -12.04 -8.61
C LEU A 287 35.49 -10.57 -8.81
N THR A 288 34.22 -10.21 -8.58
CA THR A 288 33.76 -8.81 -8.65
C THR A 288 34.43 -7.91 -7.62
N ILE A 289 34.67 -8.41 -6.40
CA ILE A 289 35.38 -7.68 -5.34
C ILE A 289 36.84 -7.46 -5.76
N VAL A 290 37.52 -8.51 -6.24
CA VAL A 290 38.92 -8.41 -6.70
C VAL A 290 39.05 -7.40 -7.84
N VAL A 291 38.19 -7.49 -8.86
CA VAL A 291 38.19 -6.53 -9.98
C VAL A 291 37.90 -5.11 -9.49
N GLY A 292 36.98 -4.93 -8.53
CA GLY A 292 36.71 -3.61 -7.96
C GLY A 292 37.89 -3.01 -7.21
N MET A 293 38.57 -3.82 -6.38
CA MET A 293 39.78 -3.39 -5.69
C MET A 293 40.91 -3.05 -6.67
N THR A 294 41.14 -3.90 -7.67
CA THR A 294 42.16 -3.64 -8.71
C THR A 294 41.83 -2.38 -9.51
N THR A 295 40.57 -2.17 -9.89
CA THR A 295 40.13 -0.99 -10.65
C THR A 295 40.35 0.29 -9.83
N MET A 296 39.97 0.29 -8.56
CA MET A 296 40.22 1.41 -7.64
C MET A 296 41.72 1.72 -7.53
N ILE A 297 42.56 0.71 -7.31
CA ILE A 297 44.01 0.90 -7.19
C ILE A 297 44.59 1.50 -8.49
N VAL A 298 44.20 0.98 -9.65
CA VAL A 298 44.70 1.45 -10.95
C VAL A 298 44.26 2.88 -11.25
N LEU A 299 42.99 3.23 -11.01
CA LEU A 299 42.48 4.59 -11.27
C LEU A 299 43.12 5.61 -10.34
N PHE A 300 43.25 5.31 -9.04
CA PHE A 300 43.92 6.22 -8.10
C PHE A 300 45.43 6.35 -8.40
N ALA A 301 46.09 5.30 -8.85
CA ALA A 301 47.52 5.34 -9.16
C ALA A 301 47.83 6.02 -10.50
N ALA A 302 47.00 5.81 -11.53
CA ALA A 302 47.31 6.22 -12.90
C ALA A 302 46.44 7.35 -13.44
N ALA A 303 45.19 7.48 -12.99
CA ALA A 303 44.22 8.45 -13.54
C ALA A 303 44.04 9.70 -12.65
N MET A 304 44.26 9.59 -11.34
CA MET A 304 44.06 10.70 -10.39
C MET A 304 44.89 11.94 -10.73
N HIS A 305 46.21 11.79 -10.91
CA HIS A 305 47.10 12.93 -11.18
C HIS A 305 46.82 13.58 -12.56
N PRO A 306 46.62 12.82 -13.67
CA PRO A 306 46.18 13.41 -14.92
C PRO A 306 44.83 14.15 -14.85
N GLN A 307 43.86 13.61 -14.11
CA GLN A 307 42.52 14.21 -13.95
C GLN A 307 42.57 15.52 -13.14
N GLU A 308 43.32 15.54 -12.05
CA GLU A 308 43.55 16.74 -11.23
C GLU A 308 44.19 17.85 -12.06
N GLN A 309 45.25 17.52 -12.81
CA GLN A 309 45.95 18.50 -13.64
C GLN A 309 45.09 18.97 -14.81
N GLY A 310 44.24 18.11 -15.37
CA GLY A 310 43.24 18.48 -16.38
C GLY A 310 42.23 19.51 -15.86
N LEU A 311 41.72 19.30 -14.63
CA LEU A 311 40.78 20.23 -13.97
C LEU A 311 41.43 21.56 -13.60
N TYR A 312 42.67 21.51 -13.11
CA TYR A 312 43.46 22.71 -12.81
C TYR A 312 43.70 23.55 -14.07
N ASN A 313 44.10 22.90 -15.18
CA ASN A 313 44.28 23.57 -16.47
C ASN A 313 42.97 24.15 -17.03
N ALA A 314 41.81 23.63 -16.62
CA ALA A 314 40.50 24.16 -16.95
C ALA A 314 40.04 25.34 -16.07
N GLY A 315 40.90 25.79 -15.13
CA GLY A 315 40.66 26.96 -14.28
C GLY A 315 40.05 26.67 -12.90
N VAL A 316 40.04 25.40 -12.47
CA VAL A 316 39.55 25.00 -11.14
C VAL A 316 40.67 25.18 -10.10
N SER A 317 40.35 25.74 -8.93
CA SER A 317 41.32 25.93 -7.83
C SER A 317 41.93 24.61 -7.37
N GLU A 318 43.21 24.59 -7.04
CA GLU A 318 44.00 23.39 -6.68
C GLU A 318 43.29 22.43 -5.71
N GLY A 319 42.80 22.92 -4.56
CA GLY A 319 42.09 22.09 -3.59
C GLY A 319 40.75 21.50 -4.10
N LEU A 320 40.07 22.22 -5.00
CA LEU A 320 38.82 21.75 -5.62
C LEU A 320 39.09 20.76 -6.77
N SER A 321 40.19 20.94 -7.52
CA SER A 321 40.64 20.03 -8.57
C SER A 321 40.99 18.66 -8.01
N TRP A 322 41.71 18.61 -6.89
CA TRP A 322 41.99 17.37 -6.16
C TRP A 322 40.70 16.65 -5.74
N ALA A 323 39.76 17.38 -5.10
CA ALA A 323 38.50 16.80 -4.63
C ALA A 323 37.64 16.26 -5.79
N LEU A 324 37.57 17.01 -6.90
CA LEU A 324 36.84 16.59 -8.10
C LEU A 324 37.51 15.42 -8.82
N ALA A 325 38.84 15.34 -8.85
CA ALA A 325 39.57 14.20 -9.41
C ALA A 325 39.31 12.91 -8.61
N VAL A 326 39.28 12.99 -7.27
CA VAL A 326 38.89 11.86 -6.41
C VAL A 326 37.45 11.40 -6.72
N MET A 327 36.51 12.35 -6.85
CA MET A 327 35.12 12.04 -7.20
C MET A 327 35.01 11.39 -8.59
N LEU A 328 35.77 11.86 -9.58
CA LEU A 328 35.80 11.27 -10.92
C LEU A 328 36.35 9.84 -10.89
N CYS A 329 37.48 9.59 -10.21
CA CYS A 329 38.03 8.24 -10.04
C CYS A 329 37.03 7.28 -9.36
N LEU A 330 36.26 7.75 -8.37
CA LEU A 330 35.22 6.96 -7.70
C LEU A 330 34.03 6.66 -8.62
N VAL A 331 33.62 7.61 -9.46
CA VAL A 331 32.53 7.38 -10.43
C VAL A 331 32.99 6.44 -11.54
N GLU A 332 34.19 6.61 -12.08
CA GLU A 332 34.77 5.73 -13.10
C GLU A 332 34.93 4.29 -12.57
N SER A 333 35.43 4.13 -11.34
CA SER A 333 35.55 2.82 -10.71
C SER A 333 34.18 2.16 -10.53
N PHE A 334 33.18 2.92 -10.06
CA PHE A 334 31.81 2.44 -9.93
C PHE A 334 31.24 1.96 -11.27
N VAL A 335 31.41 2.74 -12.35
CA VAL A 335 30.90 2.39 -13.68
C VAL A 335 31.58 1.13 -14.22
N ILE A 336 32.92 1.04 -14.14
CA ILE A 336 33.68 -0.13 -14.61
C ILE A 336 33.28 -1.39 -13.84
N VAL A 337 33.18 -1.30 -12.51
CA VAL A 337 32.79 -2.42 -11.65
C VAL A 337 31.35 -2.84 -11.89
N MET A 338 30.44 -1.88 -12.07
CA MET A 338 29.04 -2.15 -12.41
C MET A 338 28.94 -2.88 -13.75
N LEU A 339 29.64 -2.42 -14.79
CA LEU A 339 29.65 -3.07 -16.11
C LEU A 339 30.21 -4.50 -16.04
N PHE A 340 31.33 -4.69 -15.34
CA PHE A 340 31.92 -6.02 -15.13
C PHE A 340 30.96 -6.95 -14.39
N SER A 341 30.32 -6.45 -13.32
CA SER A 341 29.35 -7.18 -12.52
C SER A 341 28.13 -7.61 -13.33
N LEU A 342 27.56 -6.71 -14.15
CA LEU A 342 26.42 -7.02 -15.03
C LEU A 342 26.72 -8.13 -16.04
N ILE A 343 27.93 -8.17 -16.59
CA ILE A 343 28.35 -9.21 -17.54
C ILE A 343 28.63 -10.53 -16.80
N CYS A 344 29.41 -10.46 -15.72
CA CYS A 344 29.87 -11.65 -15.00
C CYS A 344 28.73 -12.35 -14.26
N LEU A 345 27.94 -11.63 -13.46
CA LEU A 345 26.89 -12.22 -12.63
C LEU A 345 25.77 -12.84 -13.48
N ALA A 346 25.39 -12.21 -14.60
CA ALA A 346 24.39 -12.74 -15.52
C ALA A 346 24.73 -14.14 -16.06
N CYS A 347 26.02 -14.39 -16.34
CA CYS A 347 26.47 -15.72 -16.78
C CYS A 347 26.30 -16.81 -15.71
N TYR A 348 26.37 -16.44 -14.43
CA TYR A 348 26.21 -17.38 -13.33
C TYR A 348 24.74 -17.57 -12.91
N GLN A 349 23.86 -16.61 -13.19
CA GLN A 349 22.41 -16.78 -13.01
C GLN A 349 21.88 -17.95 -13.84
N ASP A 350 22.25 -18.01 -15.12
CA ASP A 350 21.83 -19.12 -16.00
C ASP A 350 22.26 -20.50 -15.44
N LYS A 351 23.47 -20.58 -14.85
CA LYS A 351 23.96 -21.81 -14.20
C LYS A 351 23.18 -22.18 -12.95
N VAL A 352 22.81 -21.19 -12.13
CA VAL A 352 21.95 -21.40 -10.95
C VAL A 352 20.57 -21.87 -11.37
N PHE A 353 19.96 -21.23 -12.38
CA PHE A 353 18.67 -21.62 -12.93
C PHE A 353 18.69 -23.06 -13.46
N GLU A 354 19.72 -23.41 -14.25
CA GLU A 354 19.93 -24.77 -14.77
C GLU A 354 20.05 -25.80 -13.65
N PHE A 355 20.85 -25.50 -12.62
CA PHE A 355 21.06 -26.41 -11.49
C PHE A 355 19.74 -26.75 -10.79
N VAL A 356 18.91 -25.73 -10.52
CA VAL A 356 17.61 -25.91 -9.85
C VAL A 356 16.65 -26.71 -10.74
N MET A 357 16.58 -26.42 -12.04
CA MET A 357 15.71 -27.16 -12.97
C MET A 357 16.08 -28.64 -13.08
N ARG A 358 17.39 -28.97 -13.12
CA ARG A 358 17.85 -30.36 -13.13
C ARG A 358 17.43 -31.10 -11.85
N GLN A 359 17.63 -30.48 -10.68
CA GLN A 359 17.20 -31.06 -9.41
C GLN A 359 15.68 -31.25 -9.30
N GLN A 360 14.89 -30.43 -9.98
CA GLN A 360 13.44 -30.56 -10.01
C GLN A 360 12.93 -31.64 -10.99
N GLY A 361 13.83 -32.41 -11.63
CA GLY A 361 13.51 -33.53 -12.52
C GLY A 361 13.38 -33.15 -14.00
N HIS A 362 13.73 -31.92 -14.39
CA HIS A 362 13.61 -31.43 -15.78
C HIS A 362 14.90 -31.58 -16.59
N GLU A 363 15.66 -32.67 -16.39
CA GLU A 363 16.97 -32.87 -17.03
C GLU A 363 16.89 -32.99 -18.56
N GLN A 364 15.82 -33.60 -19.09
CA GLN A 364 15.62 -33.78 -20.53
C GLN A 364 15.42 -32.43 -21.25
N LEU A 365 14.70 -31.50 -20.63
CA LEU A 365 14.50 -30.13 -21.14
C LEU A 365 15.84 -29.38 -21.22
N MET A 366 16.74 -29.60 -20.25
CA MET A 366 18.06 -28.96 -20.19
C MET A 366 19.06 -29.55 -21.18
N ASN A 367 19.04 -30.87 -21.40
CA ASN A 367 20.02 -31.54 -22.26
C ASN A 367 19.78 -31.30 -23.77
N SER A 368 18.54 -31.06 -24.19
CA SER A 368 18.18 -30.87 -25.62
C SER A 368 18.75 -29.59 -26.25
N LYS A 369 19.21 -28.60 -25.47
CA LYS A 369 19.52 -27.23 -25.97
C LYS A 369 20.92 -26.70 -25.65
N ARG A 370 21.79 -27.53 -25.05
CA ARG A 370 23.12 -27.13 -24.56
C ARG A 370 24.09 -26.68 -25.65
N THR A 371 23.84 -27.04 -26.92
CA THR A 371 24.81 -26.92 -28.03
C THR A 371 24.78 -25.58 -28.79
N HIS A 372 23.72 -24.78 -28.68
CA HIS A 372 23.55 -23.54 -29.48
C HIS A 372 23.60 -22.23 -28.68
N ALA A 373 23.52 -22.26 -27.35
CA ALA A 373 23.26 -21.06 -26.54
C ALA A 373 24.50 -20.36 -25.93
N SER A 374 25.64 -21.04 -25.76
CA SER A 374 26.73 -20.56 -24.91
C SER A 374 27.62 -19.47 -25.53
N CYS A 375 27.89 -19.50 -26.84
CA CYS A 375 28.81 -18.56 -27.49
C CYS A 375 28.09 -17.33 -28.10
N LEU A 376 26.94 -17.54 -28.75
CA LEU A 376 26.17 -16.46 -29.41
C LEU A 376 25.51 -15.51 -28.38
N ARG A 377 25.13 -16.03 -27.20
CA ARG A 377 24.41 -15.27 -26.17
C ARG A 377 25.33 -14.34 -25.36
N LEU A 378 26.61 -14.68 -25.18
CA LEU A 378 27.61 -13.80 -24.55
C LEU A 378 27.83 -12.51 -25.37
N CYS A 379 27.80 -12.63 -26.70
CA CYS A 379 27.95 -11.52 -27.64
C CYS A 379 26.62 -10.76 -27.87
N SER A 380 25.48 -11.47 -27.84
CA SER A 380 24.14 -10.86 -28.00
C SER A 380 23.66 -10.12 -26.74
N SER A 381 23.99 -10.59 -25.53
CA SER A 381 23.51 -10.01 -24.26
C SER A 381 24.02 -8.58 -24.03
N CYS A 382 25.24 -8.28 -24.48
CA CYS A 382 25.85 -6.93 -24.38
C CYS A 382 25.15 -5.88 -25.27
N CYS A 383 24.41 -6.31 -26.30
CA CYS A 383 23.73 -5.45 -27.27
C CYS A 383 22.20 -5.58 -27.24
N ARG A 384 21.62 -6.11 -26.15
CA ARG A 384 20.18 -6.34 -26.09
C ARG A 384 19.39 -5.04 -25.95
N ILE A 385 18.39 -4.88 -26.81
CA ILE A 385 17.29 -3.90 -26.68
C ILE A 385 16.64 -3.91 -25.30
N SER A 386 16.68 -5.03 -24.56
CA SER A 386 16.18 -5.10 -23.18
C SER A 386 17.03 -4.29 -22.20
N VAL A 387 18.35 -4.18 -22.40
CA VAL A 387 19.23 -3.35 -21.55
C VAL A 387 18.98 -1.87 -21.81
N LEU A 388 18.78 -1.47 -23.06
CA LEU A 388 18.39 -0.10 -23.42
C LEU A 388 16.98 0.25 -22.93
N PHE A 389 16.04 -0.70 -23.01
CA PHE A 389 14.70 -0.55 -22.45
C PHE A 389 14.73 -0.44 -20.92
N ARG A 390 15.58 -1.23 -20.26
CA ARG A 390 15.81 -1.16 -18.80
C ARG A 390 16.46 0.16 -18.40
N LEU A 391 17.44 0.66 -19.16
CA LEU A 391 18.07 1.95 -18.90
C LEU A 391 17.07 3.10 -19.12
N GLY A 392 16.27 3.06 -20.19
CA GLY A 392 15.23 4.06 -20.46
C GLY A 392 14.11 4.05 -19.42
N LEU A 393 13.63 2.87 -19.02
CA LEU A 393 12.62 2.71 -17.98
C LEU A 393 13.17 3.09 -16.61
N LEU A 394 14.42 2.75 -16.30
CA LEU A 394 15.11 3.16 -15.09
C LEU A 394 15.23 4.68 -15.05
N VAL A 395 15.65 5.36 -16.13
CA VAL A 395 15.71 6.84 -16.19
C VAL A 395 14.32 7.47 -16.00
N VAL A 396 13.27 6.90 -16.59
CA VAL A 396 11.88 7.39 -16.46
C VAL A 396 11.32 7.16 -15.05
N THR A 397 11.70 6.06 -14.40
CA THR A 397 11.16 5.66 -13.09
C THR A 397 12.10 5.98 -11.92
N MET A 398 13.34 6.42 -12.17
CA MET A 398 14.31 6.86 -11.16
C MET A 398 13.79 8.04 -10.31
N PRO A 399 13.06 9.02 -10.87
CA PRO A 399 12.45 10.08 -10.08
C PRO A 399 11.47 9.55 -9.02
N LEU A 400 10.93 8.33 -9.19
CA LEU A 400 10.10 7.72 -8.15
C LEU A 400 10.95 7.45 -6.89
N ASN A 401 12.17 6.94 -7.03
CA ASN A 401 13.08 6.63 -5.91
C ASN A 401 13.51 7.86 -5.09
N VAL A 402 13.20 9.09 -5.54
CA VAL A 402 13.44 10.34 -4.80
C VAL A 402 12.55 10.41 -3.56
N VAL A 403 11.38 9.76 -3.57
CA VAL A 403 10.52 9.62 -2.38
C VAL A 403 10.90 8.31 -1.70
N PRO A 404 11.58 8.34 -0.54
CA PRO A 404 11.93 7.12 0.18
C PRO A 404 10.66 6.31 0.46
N VAL A 405 10.76 4.98 0.47
CA VAL A 405 9.64 4.06 0.74
C VAL A 405 8.61 4.00 -0.39
N VAL A 406 7.88 5.09 -0.65
CA VAL A 406 6.79 5.13 -1.63
C VAL A 406 7.34 5.00 -3.05
N GLY A 407 8.45 5.68 -3.32
CA GLY A 407 9.19 5.62 -4.57
C GLY A 407 9.69 4.24 -4.92
N ASN A 408 10.40 3.63 -3.97
CA ASN A 408 11.00 2.31 -4.14
C ASN A 408 9.94 1.21 -4.26
N ALA A 409 8.83 1.30 -3.50
CA ALA A 409 7.71 0.37 -3.60
C ALA A 409 6.93 0.53 -4.91
N MET A 410 6.70 1.77 -5.35
CA MET A 410 6.07 2.07 -6.64
C MET A 410 6.96 1.63 -7.81
N TYR A 411 8.27 1.87 -7.71
CA TYR A 411 9.28 1.37 -8.64
C TYR A 411 9.27 -0.15 -8.70
N ALA A 412 9.26 -0.84 -7.55
CA ALA A 412 9.19 -2.31 -7.48
C ALA A 412 7.87 -2.86 -8.04
N TRP A 413 6.75 -2.17 -7.82
CA TRP A 413 5.44 -2.58 -8.33
C TRP A 413 5.32 -2.38 -9.84
N LEU A 414 5.71 -1.21 -10.35
CA LEU A 414 5.68 -0.89 -11.78
C LEU A 414 6.63 -1.75 -12.60
N ASN A 415 7.82 -2.05 -12.05
CA ASN A 415 8.84 -2.84 -12.72
C ASN A 415 8.73 -4.34 -12.42
N GLY A 416 7.89 -4.76 -11.47
CA GLY A 416 7.83 -6.15 -11.00
C GLY A 416 7.59 -7.15 -12.12
N THR A 417 6.59 -6.93 -12.98
CA THR A 417 6.32 -7.84 -14.10
C THR A 417 7.48 -7.93 -15.10
N ILE A 418 8.22 -6.84 -15.28
CA ILE A 418 9.37 -6.77 -16.20
C ILE A 418 10.54 -7.53 -15.60
N VAL A 419 10.84 -7.32 -14.32
CA VAL A 419 11.89 -8.06 -13.60
C VAL A 419 11.58 -9.56 -13.56
N ALA A 420 10.33 -9.94 -13.35
CA ALA A 420 9.92 -11.34 -13.43
C ALA A 420 10.10 -11.93 -14.84
N TRP A 421 9.79 -11.17 -15.89
CA TRP A 421 10.06 -11.57 -17.28
C TRP A 421 11.57 -11.75 -17.54
N GLU A 422 12.42 -10.87 -17.00
CA GLU A 422 13.89 -11.01 -17.10
C GLU A 422 14.39 -12.30 -16.44
N TYR A 423 13.92 -12.59 -15.22
CA TYR A 423 14.27 -13.83 -14.51
C TYR A 423 13.75 -15.10 -15.20
N HIS A 424 12.63 -15.02 -15.91
CA HIS A 424 12.06 -16.13 -16.70
C HIS A 424 12.55 -16.19 -18.14
N PHE A 425 13.41 -15.26 -18.56
CA PHE A 425 13.85 -15.17 -19.93
C PHE A 425 14.58 -16.45 -20.39
N PHE A 426 15.43 -17.01 -19.52
CA PHE A 426 16.09 -18.29 -19.75
C PHE A 426 15.10 -19.43 -20.01
N TYR A 427 14.00 -19.49 -19.26
CA TYR A 427 12.93 -20.47 -19.45
C TYR A 427 12.20 -20.28 -20.80
N PHE A 428 11.93 -19.04 -21.21
CA PHE A 428 11.32 -18.78 -22.52
C PHE A 428 12.22 -19.21 -23.69
N GLU A 429 13.53 -19.02 -23.56
CA GLU A 429 14.51 -19.51 -24.54
C GLU A 429 14.59 -21.06 -24.52
N LEU A 430 14.53 -21.69 -23.34
CA LEU A 430 14.43 -23.15 -23.25
C LEU A 430 13.19 -23.71 -23.94
N LYS A 431 12.10 -22.93 -24.01
CA LYS A 431 10.87 -23.31 -24.72
C LYS A 431 10.76 -22.81 -26.17
N ASN A 432 11.67 -21.95 -26.64
CA ASN A 432 11.55 -21.24 -27.92
C ASN A 432 10.23 -20.46 -28.07
N TYR A 433 9.74 -19.84 -26.99
CA TYR A 433 8.51 -19.05 -27.08
C TYR A 433 8.72 -17.76 -27.85
N SER A 434 7.83 -17.52 -28.82
CA SER A 434 7.71 -16.21 -29.48
C SER A 434 7.22 -15.13 -28.50
N PHE A 435 7.49 -13.85 -28.78
CA PHE A 435 7.06 -12.75 -27.90
C PHE A 435 5.54 -12.77 -27.62
N LYS A 436 4.72 -13.15 -28.61
CA LYS A 436 3.27 -13.30 -28.42
C LYS A 436 2.91 -14.41 -27.43
N GLN A 437 3.62 -15.55 -27.48
CA GLN A 437 3.42 -16.66 -26.55
C GLN A 437 3.90 -16.30 -25.14
N GLN A 438 5.04 -15.61 -25.02
CA GLN A 438 5.53 -15.09 -23.74
C GLN A 438 4.50 -14.16 -23.10
N GLN A 439 3.97 -13.20 -23.86
CA GLN A 439 2.95 -12.28 -23.39
C GLN A 439 1.66 -12.99 -22.97
N ALA A 440 1.24 -14.02 -23.71
CA ALA A 440 0.05 -14.81 -23.38
C ALA A 440 0.22 -15.54 -22.04
N LEU A 441 1.36 -16.21 -21.83
CA LEU A 441 1.67 -16.91 -20.58
C LEU A 441 1.75 -15.94 -19.38
N ILE A 442 2.39 -14.78 -19.58
CA ILE A 442 2.49 -13.75 -18.54
C ILE A 442 1.11 -13.17 -18.23
N ASN A 443 0.27 -12.92 -19.24
CA ASN A 443 -1.07 -12.41 -19.02
C ASN A 443 -1.95 -13.40 -18.25
N GLU A 444 -1.83 -14.70 -18.55
CA GLU A 444 -2.53 -15.76 -17.81
C GLU A 444 -2.16 -15.75 -16.33
N ARG A 445 -0.89 -15.47 -16.01
CA ARG A 445 -0.33 -15.50 -14.65
C ARG A 445 0.14 -14.14 -14.14
N SER A 446 -0.51 -13.07 -14.58
CA SER A 446 -0.04 -11.69 -14.41
C SER A 446 0.24 -11.31 -12.96
N LEU A 447 -0.61 -11.77 -12.03
CA LEU A 447 -0.44 -11.54 -10.59
C LEU A 447 0.80 -12.28 -10.05
N GLN A 448 1.04 -13.53 -10.46
CA GLN A 448 2.20 -14.31 -10.02
C GLN A 448 3.50 -13.68 -10.50
N TYR A 449 3.56 -13.23 -11.77
CA TYR A 449 4.72 -12.52 -12.31
C TYR A 449 4.93 -11.17 -11.63
N SER A 450 3.87 -10.38 -11.45
CA SER A 450 3.98 -9.06 -10.79
C SER A 450 4.46 -9.18 -9.35
N LEU A 451 3.89 -10.11 -8.55
CA LEU A 451 4.29 -10.31 -7.16
C LEU A 451 5.71 -10.90 -7.04
N PHE A 452 6.06 -11.87 -7.87
CA PHE A 452 7.39 -12.46 -7.87
C PHE A 452 8.45 -11.39 -8.16
N GLY A 453 8.27 -10.62 -9.23
CA GLY A 453 9.28 -9.63 -9.60
C GLY A 453 9.30 -8.42 -8.65
N MET A 454 8.17 -7.99 -8.09
CA MET A 454 8.15 -6.96 -7.04
C MET A 454 8.96 -7.39 -5.82
N GLN A 455 8.76 -8.61 -5.34
CA GLN A 455 9.49 -9.15 -4.18
C GLN A 455 10.97 -9.35 -4.48
N ALA A 456 11.30 -9.82 -5.69
CA ALA A 456 12.68 -9.97 -6.14
C ALA A 456 13.40 -8.61 -6.14
N LEU A 457 12.76 -7.58 -6.70
CA LEU A 457 13.29 -6.22 -6.75
C LEU A 457 13.52 -5.65 -5.34
N LEU A 458 12.54 -5.81 -4.43
CA LEU A 458 12.67 -5.35 -3.05
C LEU A 458 13.83 -6.02 -2.29
N LEU A 459 14.09 -7.31 -2.54
CA LEU A 459 15.24 -7.99 -1.93
C LEU A 459 16.58 -7.51 -2.53
N GLU A 460 16.62 -7.21 -3.82
CA GLU A 460 17.83 -6.69 -4.48
C GLU A 460 18.17 -5.26 -4.06
N MET A 461 17.18 -4.49 -3.61
CA MET A 461 17.40 -3.15 -3.05
C MET A 461 18.05 -3.16 -1.65
N ILE A 462 18.25 -4.34 -1.03
CA ILE A 462 18.93 -4.46 0.25
C ILE A 462 20.44 -4.26 0.03
N PRO A 463 21.05 -3.17 0.53
CA PRO A 463 22.48 -2.93 0.38
C PRO A 463 23.29 -4.06 1.03
N GLY A 464 24.37 -4.48 0.38
CA GLY A 464 25.28 -5.54 0.85
C GLY A 464 24.79 -6.97 0.59
N ILE A 465 23.47 -7.23 0.58
CA ILE A 465 22.90 -8.58 0.35
C ILE A 465 22.30 -8.69 -1.06
N GLY A 466 21.99 -7.58 -1.73
CA GLY A 466 21.32 -7.57 -3.03
C GLY A 466 21.96 -8.46 -4.10
N ALA A 467 23.30 -8.50 -4.17
CA ALA A 467 24.02 -9.38 -5.10
C ALA A 467 23.83 -10.88 -4.80
N VAL A 468 23.63 -11.25 -3.53
CA VAL A 468 23.29 -12.62 -3.12
C VAL A 468 21.80 -12.88 -3.40
N CYS A 469 20.93 -11.90 -3.11
CA CYS A 469 19.50 -12.00 -3.38
C CYS A 469 19.19 -12.20 -4.88
N MET A 470 19.99 -11.64 -5.77
CA MET A 470 19.92 -11.90 -7.22
C MET A 470 19.99 -13.41 -7.54
N PHE A 471 20.88 -14.16 -6.88
CA PHE A 471 20.98 -15.61 -7.06
C PHE A 471 19.83 -16.37 -6.39
N THR A 472 19.35 -15.92 -5.23
CA THR A 472 18.19 -16.54 -4.56
C THR A 472 16.90 -16.32 -5.36
N ASN A 473 16.75 -15.14 -5.97
CA ASN A 473 15.65 -14.80 -6.87
C ASN A 473 15.70 -15.67 -8.13
N THR A 474 16.89 -15.90 -8.68
CA THR A 474 17.10 -16.82 -9.81
C THR A 474 16.68 -18.26 -9.48
N ALA A 475 17.01 -18.74 -8.27
CA ALA A 475 16.55 -20.05 -7.81
C ALA A 475 15.02 -20.10 -7.65
N GLY A 476 14.40 -19.04 -7.13
CA GLY A 476 12.95 -18.90 -7.04
C GLY A 476 12.26 -18.89 -8.41
N ALA A 477 12.86 -18.21 -9.39
CA ALA A 477 12.39 -18.20 -10.78
C ALA A 477 12.42 -19.61 -11.40
N ALA A 478 13.47 -20.39 -11.14
CA ALA A 478 13.56 -21.77 -11.61
C ALA A 478 12.51 -22.69 -10.95
N LEU A 479 12.23 -22.51 -9.66
CA LEU A 479 11.14 -23.22 -8.97
C LEU A 479 9.77 -22.82 -9.54
N PHE A 480 9.58 -21.53 -9.85
CA PHE A 480 8.36 -21.05 -10.49
C PHE A 480 8.16 -21.67 -11.87
N ALA A 481 9.20 -21.69 -12.71
CA ALA A 481 9.18 -22.35 -14.01
C ALA A 481 8.89 -23.86 -13.92
N SER A 482 9.50 -24.56 -12.96
CA SER A 482 9.23 -25.99 -12.71
C SER A 482 7.76 -26.26 -12.35
N ASN A 483 7.12 -25.36 -11.60
CA ASN A 483 5.71 -25.50 -11.26
C ASN A 483 4.79 -25.29 -12.47
N ILE A 484 5.13 -24.34 -13.36
CA ILE A 484 4.40 -24.13 -14.62
C ILE A 484 4.40 -25.43 -15.45
N GLU A 485 5.55 -26.10 -15.58
CA GLU A 485 5.64 -27.38 -16.30
C GLU A 485 4.77 -28.48 -15.69
N LYS A 486 4.72 -28.58 -14.36
CA LYS A 486 3.89 -29.55 -13.65
C LYS A 486 2.41 -29.29 -13.88
N GLU A 487 2.00 -28.02 -13.89
CA GLU A 487 0.62 -27.61 -14.17
C GLU A 487 0.21 -27.83 -15.63
N ASP A 488 1.09 -27.55 -16.59
CA ASP A 488 0.80 -27.77 -18.02
C ASP A 488 0.71 -29.27 -18.36
N THR A 489 1.51 -30.10 -17.69
CA THR A 489 1.40 -31.57 -17.79
C THR A 489 0.08 -32.09 -17.19
N ALA A 490 -0.39 -31.48 -16.10
CA ALA A 490 -1.68 -31.80 -15.49
C ALA A 490 -2.88 -31.34 -16.34
N LYS A 491 -2.81 -30.16 -16.95
CA LYS A 491 -3.87 -29.63 -17.86
C LYS A 491 -4.07 -30.51 -19.10
N ASN A 492 -2.99 -31.09 -19.64
CA ASN A 492 -3.07 -32.04 -20.75
C ASN A 492 -3.76 -33.38 -20.39
N SER A 493 -4.06 -33.62 -19.12
CA SER A 493 -4.73 -34.83 -18.62
C SER A 493 -6.21 -34.62 -18.27
N GLN A 494 -6.72 -33.38 -18.25
CA GLN A 494 -8.05 -33.03 -17.74
C GLN A 494 -8.76 -31.95 -18.57
N GLN A 495 -8.58 -31.97 -19.90
CA GLN A 495 -9.27 -31.03 -20.80
C GLN A 495 -10.68 -31.54 -21.17
N ALA A 496 -11.57 -31.64 -20.19
CA ALA A 496 -13.02 -31.53 -20.36
C ALA A 496 -13.58 -30.78 -19.15
N ASP A 497 -14.31 -29.72 -19.42
CA ASP A 497 -14.98 -28.81 -18.49
C ASP A 497 -14.13 -27.70 -17.84
N SER A 498 -14.00 -26.60 -18.58
CA SER A 498 -13.90 -25.26 -18.00
C SER A 498 -14.77 -24.30 -18.80
N TYR A 499 -15.51 -23.40 -18.14
CA TYR A 499 -15.41 -21.95 -18.38
C TYR A 499 -16.27 -21.18 -17.36
N HIS A 500 -15.62 -20.64 -16.33
CA HIS A 500 -15.82 -19.23 -15.94
C HIS A 500 -14.65 -18.78 -15.05
N SER A 501 -13.71 -18.03 -15.61
CA SER A 501 -12.67 -17.34 -14.84
C SER A 501 -13.04 -15.86 -14.66
N LEU A 502 -12.82 -15.41 -13.43
CA LEU A 502 -13.06 -14.04 -12.95
C LEU A 502 -11.94 -13.13 -13.46
N VAL A 503 -12.15 -12.44 -14.58
CA VAL A 503 -11.20 -11.44 -15.10
C VAL A 503 -11.28 -10.17 -14.24
N MET A 504 -10.20 -9.85 -13.51
CA MET A 504 -10.04 -8.56 -12.85
C MET A 504 -9.91 -7.46 -13.91
N SER A 505 -10.77 -6.45 -13.84
CA SER A 505 -10.86 -5.45 -14.91
C SER A 505 -9.83 -4.32 -14.76
N THR A 506 -9.04 -4.10 -15.80
CA THR A 506 -8.04 -3.01 -15.94
C THR A 506 -8.59 -1.84 -16.75
N TYR A 507 -9.81 -1.38 -16.47
CA TYR A 507 -10.44 -0.31 -17.25
C TYR A 507 -9.76 1.07 -17.14
N PRO A 508 -9.24 1.53 -15.98
CA PRO A 508 -8.47 2.78 -15.88
C PRO A 508 -7.19 2.77 -16.71
N LEU A 509 -6.41 1.67 -16.66
CA LEU A 509 -5.21 1.52 -17.49
C LEU A 509 -5.55 1.41 -18.99
N ARG A 510 -6.66 0.74 -19.35
CA ARG A 510 -7.17 0.75 -20.72
C ARG A 510 -7.61 2.16 -21.14
N GLY A 511 -8.16 2.95 -20.23
CA GLY A 511 -8.48 4.37 -20.42
C GLY A 511 -7.24 5.18 -20.78
N VAL A 512 -6.14 5.02 -20.03
CA VAL A 512 -4.84 5.65 -20.34
C VAL A 512 -4.36 5.25 -21.73
N LEU A 513 -4.29 3.95 -22.03
CA LEU A 513 -3.83 3.48 -23.34
C LEU A 513 -4.71 3.97 -24.50
N TYR A 514 -6.02 4.01 -24.29
CA TYR A 514 -6.98 4.51 -25.26
C TYR A 514 -6.77 6.01 -25.52
N PHE A 515 -6.59 6.77 -24.44
CA PHE A 515 -6.37 8.21 -24.45
C PHE A 515 -5.05 8.57 -25.14
N LEU A 516 -3.97 7.83 -24.87
CA LEU A 516 -2.66 8.03 -25.52
C LEU A 516 -2.70 7.78 -27.04
N ARG A 517 -3.63 6.94 -27.52
CA ARG A 517 -3.73 6.56 -28.94
C ARG A 517 -4.57 7.53 -29.79
N ASP A 518 -5.54 8.22 -29.19
CA ASP A 518 -6.47 9.10 -29.92
C ASP A 518 -6.07 10.58 -29.82
N LYS A 519 -5.63 11.15 -30.95
CA LYS A 519 -5.23 12.56 -31.05
C LYS A 519 -6.37 13.55 -30.76
N HIS A 520 -7.63 13.14 -30.93
CA HIS A 520 -8.78 14.00 -30.66
C HIS A 520 -8.97 14.22 -29.16
N LEU A 521 -8.78 13.17 -28.35
CA LEU A 521 -8.87 13.24 -26.88
C LEU A 521 -7.82 14.21 -26.29
N TRP A 522 -6.60 14.20 -26.83
CA TRP A 522 -5.56 15.15 -26.43
C TRP A 522 -5.95 16.61 -26.66
N ARG A 523 -6.60 16.92 -27.79
CA ARG A 523 -7.09 18.28 -28.07
C ARG A 523 -8.16 18.69 -27.07
N LEU A 524 -9.09 17.78 -26.75
CA LEU A 524 -10.16 18.02 -25.76
C LEU A 524 -9.61 18.28 -24.34
N THR A 525 -8.45 17.74 -23.98
CA THR A 525 -7.84 17.90 -22.65
C THR A 525 -6.86 19.06 -22.54
N ILE A 526 -6.12 19.41 -23.60
CA ILE A 526 -5.18 20.55 -23.55
C ILE A 526 -5.94 21.87 -23.47
N CYS A 527 -7.07 22.00 -24.17
CA CYS A 527 -7.88 23.22 -24.18
C CYS A 527 -8.33 23.68 -22.78
N PRO A 528 -8.95 22.85 -21.92
CA PRO A 528 -9.34 23.26 -20.57
C PRO A 528 -8.17 23.66 -19.70
N VAL A 529 -7.07 22.92 -19.75
CA VAL A 529 -5.88 23.20 -18.92
C VAL A 529 -5.25 24.53 -19.33
N LEU A 530 -5.18 24.82 -20.63
CA LEU A 530 -4.68 26.10 -21.11
C LEU A 530 -5.64 27.24 -20.72
N LEU A 531 -6.95 27.00 -20.82
CA LEU A 531 -7.98 27.95 -20.43
C LEU A 531 -7.94 28.25 -18.91
N THR A 532 -7.73 27.25 -18.05
CA THR A 532 -7.58 27.47 -16.60
C THR A 532 -6.32 28.25 -16.27
N ILE A 533 -5.20 28.01 -16.98
CA ILE A 533 -3.97 28.80 -16.83
C ILE A 533 -4.20 30.26 -17.24
N VAL A 534 -4.86 30.50 -18.37
CA VAL A 534 -5.17 31.87 -18.84
C VAL A 534 -6.06 32.60 -17.84
N VAL A 535 -7.10 31.93 -17.32
CA VAL A 535 -7.97 32.49 -16.28
C VAL A 535 -7.19 32.75 -14.99
N ALA A 536 -6.34 31.83 -14.54
CA ALA A 536 -5.52 32.00 -13.35
C ALA A 536 -4.59 33.23 -13.46
N ILE A 537 -3.95 33.41 -14.62
CA ILE A 537 -3.10 34.58 -14.91
C ILE A 537 -3.94 35.86 -14.92
N GLY A 538 -5.10 35.85 -15.58
CA GLY A 538 -5.99 37.01 -15.63
C GLY A 538 -6.50 37.43 -14.26
N VAL A 539 -6.89 36.46 -13.43
CA VAL A 539 -7.31 36.67 -12.04
C VAL A 539 -6.14 37.19 -11.19
N ALA A 540 -4.95 36.60 -11.33
CA ALA A 540 -3.76 37.07 -10.63
C ALA A 540 -3.44 38.53 -10.98
N ILE A 541 -3.37 38.88 -12.26
CA ILE A 541 -3.12 40.26 -12.69
C ILE A 541 -4.19 41.20 -12.11
N THR A 542 -5.47 40.82 -12.18
CA THR A 542 -6.56 41.68 -11.68
C THR A 542 -6.49 41.88 -10.17
N LEU A 543 -6.29 40.82 -9.38
CA LEU A 543 -6.22 40.94 -7.92
C LEU A 543 -4.95 41.66 -7.46
N PHE A 544 -3.78 41.34 -8.03
CA PHE A 544 -2.55 42.04 -7.70
C PHE A 544 -2.58 43.53 -8.07
N THR A 545 -3.31 43.94 -9.11
CA THR A 545 -3.42 45.34 -9.52
C THR A 545 -4.45 46.14 -8.71
N PHE A 546 -5.60 45.53 -8.38
CA PHE A 546 -6.71 46.26 -7.77
C PHE A 546 -6.91 46.00 -6.27
N THR A 547 -6.57 44.82 -5.74
CA THR A 547 -6.86 44.47 -4.34
C THR A 547 -5.65 44.58 -3.43
N LEU A 548 -4.43 44.32 -3.93
CA LEU A 548 -3.21 44.32 -3.11
C LEU A 548 -3.00 45.63 -2.34
N HIS A 549 -3.04 46.77 -3.05
CA HIS A 549 -2.73 48.07 -2.45
C HIS A 549 -3.76 48.46 -1.39
N TRP A 550 -5.05 48.23 -1.66
CA TRP A 550 -6.13 48.49 -0.72
C TRP A 550 -6.04 47.60 0.53
N GLN A 551 -5.68 46.32 0.36
CA GLN A 551 -5.48 45.39 1.49
C GLN A 551 -4.27 45.78 2.34
N GLU A 552 -3.16 46.19 1.71
CA GLU A 552 -1.96 46.66 2.41
C GLU A 552 -2.23 47.90 3.26
N GLU A 553 -2.89 48.93 2.70
CA GLU A 553 -3.25 50.15 3.44
C GLU A 553 -4.17 49.85 4.62
N THR A 554 -5.17 48.99 4.43
CA THR A 554 -6.09 48.60 5.50
C THR A 554 -5.37 47.87 6.65
N LEU A 555 -4.39 47.02 6.34
CA LEU A 555 -3.57 46.31 7.33
C LEU A 555 -2.59 47.25 8.05
N TYR A 556 -2.04 48.23 7.33
CA TYR A 556 -1.19 49.27 7.90
C TYR A 556 -1.98 50.15 8.89
N ASP A 557 -3.19 50.58 8.51
CA ASP A 557 -4.10 51.36 9.36
C ASP A 557 -4.52 50.58 10.63
N PHE A 558 -4.52 49.26 10.57
CA PHE A 558 -4.77 48.37 11.71
C PHE A 558 -3.59 48.28 12.70
N GLY A 559 -2.45 48.94 12.40
CA GLY A 559 -1.29 49.04 13.28
C GLY A 559 -0.15 48.04 12.99
N LEU A 560 -0.19 47.34 11.86
CA LEU A 560 0.92 46.48 11.43
C LEU A 560 2.06 47.31 10.83
N SER A 561 3.31 46.86 10.99
CA SER A 561 4.43 47.50 10.30
C SER A 561 4.29 47.32 8.78
N SER A 562 4.80 48.27 8.00
CA SER A 562 4.70 48.26 6.52
C SER A 562 5.15 46.92 5.90
N PHE A 563 6.23 46.33 6.41
CA PHE A 563 6.69 45.01 5.96
C PHE A 563 5.68 43.89 6.23
N PHE A 564 5.08 43.85 7.42
CA PHE A 564 4.09 42.82 7.78
C PHE A 564 2.74 43.04 7.09
N ALA A 565 2.31 44.28 6.90
CA ALA A 565 1.10 44.62 6.14
C ALA A 565 1.20 44.14 4.69
N TRP A 566 2.32 44.45 4.02
CA TRP A 566 2.61 43.96 2.66
C TRP A 566 2.64 42.42 2.59
N LEU A 567 3.34 41.76 3.51
CA LEU A 567 3.48 40.30 3.52
C LEU A 567 2.11 39.60 3.66
N ILE A 568 1.26 40.10 4.55
CA ILE A 568 -0.09 39.55 4.78
C ILE A 568 -1.00 39.85 3.60
N ALA A 569 -0.97 41.06 3.04
CA ALA A 569 -1.75 41.42 1.85
C ALA A 569 -1.39 40.53 0.65
N VAL A 570 -0.10 40.32 0.36
CA VAL A 570 0.35 39.40 -0.69
C VAL A 570 -0.17 37.98 -0.45
N SER A 571 -0.16 37.53 0.81
CA SER A 571 -0.66 36.20 1.17
C SER A 571 -2.17 36.07 0.92
N PHE A 572 -2.96 37.08 1.26
CA PHE A 572 -4.41 37.10 0.99
C PHE A 572 -4.71 37.09 -0.50
N VAL A 573 -4.05 37.94 -1.30
CA VAL A 573 -4.22 37.95 -2.75
C VAL A 573 -3.88 36.59 -3.37
N ILE A 574 -2.80 35.93 -2.94
CA ILE A 574 -2.45 34.59 -3.43
C ILE A 574 -3.55 33.57 -3.09
N ILE A 575 -4.12 33.63 -1.89
CA ILE A 575 -5.22 32.76 -1.46
C ILE A 575 -6.48 33.03 -2.30
N GLU A 576 -6.83 34.29 -2.55
CA GLU A 576 -7.97 34.66 -3.39
C GLU A 576 -7.81 34.17 -4.83
N VAL A 577 -6.63 34.37 -5.42
CA VAL A 577 -6.29 33.84 -6.76
C VAL A 577 -6.46 32.32 -6.79
N PHE A 578 -5.97 31.63 -5.75
CA PHE A 578 -6.10 30.19 -5.64
C PHE A 578 -7.57 29.76 -5.55
N ILE A 579 -8.38 30.38 -4.68
CA ILE A 579 -9.80 30.06 -4.51
C ILE A 579 -10.57 30.24 -5.82
N VAL A 580 -10.43 31.40 -6.47
CA VAL A 580 -11.13 31.70 -7.73
C VAL A 580 -10.71 30.71 -8.83
N THR A 581 -9.41 30.40 -8.93
CA THR A 581 -8.88 29.44 -9.91
C THR A 581 -9.41 28.03 -9.66
N VAL A 582 -9.49 27.60 -8.41
CA VAL A 582 -10.05 26.29 -8.02
C VAL A 582 -11.54 26.21 -8.36
N ILE A 583 -12.33 27.22 -8.02
CA ILE A 583 -13.77 27.27 -8.34
C ILE A 583 -13.99 27.16 -9.85
N TYR A 584 -13.25 27.94 -10.63
CA TYR A 584 -13.30 27.87 -12.09
C TYR A 584 -12.89 26.48 -12.62
N GLY A 585 -11.79 25.94 -12.08
CA GLY A 585 -11.29 24.61 -12.42
C GLY A 585 -12.32 23.51 -12.17
N LEU A 586 -13.02 23.52 -11.04
CA LEU A 586 -14.05 22.52 -10.72
C LEU A 586 -15.17 22.50 -11.76
N VAL A 587 -15.68 23.68 -12.14
CA VAL A 587 -16.75 23.82 -13.14
C VAL A 587 -16.29 23.41 -14.53
N ALA A 588 -15.13 23.92 -14.96
CA ALA A 588 -14.60 23.65 -16.29
C ALA A 588 -14.22 22.16 -16.45
N LEU A 589 -13.50 21.58 -15.49
CA LEU A 589 -13.02 20.20 -15.58
C LEU A 589 -14.16 19.17 -15.63
N GLU A 590 -15.25 19.37 -14.87
CA GLU A 590 -16.43 18.50 -14.95
C GLU A 590 -17.04 18.50 -16.36
N TRP A 591 -17.17 19.68 -16.97
CA TRP A 591 -17.73 19.81 -18.32
C TRP A 591 -16.91 19.06 -19.37
N PHE A 592 -15.58 19.13 -19.31
CA PHE A 592 -14.70 18.44 -20.25
C PHE A 592 -14.64 16.92 -20.01
N LYS A 593 -14.80 16.45 -18.77
CA LYS A 593 -14.91 15.02 -18.47
C LYS A 593 -16.12 14.39 -19.13
N ASP A 594 -17.27 15.06 -19.07
CA ASP A 594 -18.50 14.60 -19.72
C ASP A 594 -18.31 14.50 -21.23
N LYS A 595 -17.63 15.47 -21.86
CA LYS A 595 -17.34 15.44 -23.30
C LYS A 595 -16.40 14.30 -23.70
N ILE A 596 -15.39 14.00 -22.89
CA ILE A 596 -14.51 12.84 -23.11
C ILE A 596 -15.30 11.53 -22.98
N PHE A 597 -16.14 11.43 -21.94
CA PHE A 597 -16.95 10.25 -21.70
C PHE A 597 -17.92 9.98 -22.86
N ALA A 598 -18.62 11.02 -23.31
CA ALA A 598 -19.52 10.99 -24.46
C ALA A 598 -18.80 10.58 -25.75
N TYR A 599 -17.64 11.18 -26.05
CA TYR A 599 -16.85 10.87 -27.24
C TYR A 599 -16.43 9.39 -27.28
N VAL A 600 -15.96 8.84 -26.15
CA VAL A 600 -15.56 7.42 -26.06
C VAL A 600 -16.76 6.49 -26.30
N LEU A 601 -17.94 6.80 -25.76
CA LEU A 601 -19.15 6.01 -26.00
C LEU A 601 -19.60 6.03 -27.46
N ILE A 602 -19.55 7.21 -28.12
CA ILE A 602 -19.87 7.35 -29.55
C ILE A 602 -18.93 6.45 -30.38
N GLN A 603 -17.63 6.47 -30.09
CA GLN A 603 -16.64 5.66 -30.79
C GLN A 603 -16.81 4.14 -30.54
N ARG A 604 -17.49 3.76 -29.46
CA ARG A 604 -17.86 2.37 -29.13
C ARG A 604 -19.20 1.92 -29.73
N GLY A 605 -19.87 2.79 -30.48
CA GLY A 605 -21.12 2.46 -31.19
C GLY A 605 -22.39 2.87 -30.46
N TYR A 606 -22.30 3.55 -29.29
CA TYR A 606 -23.44 3.97 -28.50
C TYR A 606 -23.82 5.45 -28.74
N ARG A 607 -23.84 5.87 -30.02
CA ARG A 607 -24.10 7.26 -30.41
C ARG A 607 -25.51 7.72 -30.03
N GLU A 608 -26.51 6.87 -30.26
CA GLU A 608 -27.92 7.17 -29.95
C GLU A 608 -28.18 7.40 -28.45
N LEU A 609 -27.38 6.78 -27.58
CA LEU A 609 -27.49 6.98 -26.13
C LEU A 609 -27.04 8.39 -25.71
N VAL A 610 -26.06 8.96 -26.42
CA VAL A 610 -25.47 10.26 -26.11
C VAL A 610 -26.27 11.41 -26.72
N GLU A 611 -26.76 11.26 -27.96
CA GLU A 611 -27.51 12.33 -28.67
C GLU A 611 -28.86 12.66 -28.03
N ASN A 612 -29.46 11.72 -27.29
CA ASN A 612 -30.70 11.94 -26.55
C ASN A 612 -30.53 12.83 -25.31
N GLU A 613 -29.33 12.91 -24.73
CA GLU A 613 -29.05 13.63 -23.48
C GLU A 613 -28.50 15.05 -23.69
N GLU A 614 -27.85 15.34 -24.84
CA GLU A 614 -27.30 16.67 -25.16
C GLU A 614 -28.36 17.81 -25.22
N ARG A 615 -29.65 17.51 -25.01
CA ARG A 615 -30.75 18.49 -24.91
C ARG A 615 -30.85 19.22 -23.57
N HIS A 616 -30.18 18.78 -22.50
CA HIS A 616 -30.20 19.46 -21.20
C HIS A 616 -29.01 20.42 -21.01
N SER A 617 -29.26 21.62 -20.48
CA SER A 617 -28.23 22.67 -20.37
C SER A 617 -27.11 22.25 -19.39
N PRO A 618 -25.84 22.19 -19.82
CA PRO A 618 -24.72 21.72 -19.01
C PRO A 618 -24.49 22.59 -17.75
N PHE A 619 -24.84 23.87 -17.81
CA PHE A 619 -24.69 24.83 -16.71
C PHE A 619 -25.55 24.46 -15.47
N PHE A 620 -26.80 24.05 -15.69
CA PHE A 620 -27.73 23.69 -14.59
C PHE A 620 -27.32 22.38 -13.90
N ARG A 621 -26.67 21.48 -14.65
CA ARG A 621 -26.16 20.19 -14.15
C ARG A 621 -24.95 20.36 -13.23
N VAL A 622 -24.03 21.26 -13.56
CA VAL A 622 -22.85 21.56 -12.71
C VAL A 622 -23.28 22.24 -11.39
N ILE A 623 -24.23 23.18 -11.45
CA ILE A 623 -24.77 23.83 -10.24
C ILE A 623 -25.51 22.84 -9.34
N THR A 624 -26.30 21.93 -9.92
CA THR A 624 -26.97 20.86 -9.16
C THR A 624 -26.00 19.76 -8.68
N SER A 625 -24.83 19.60 -9.33
CA SER A 625 -23.74 18.71 -8.91
C SER A 625 -23.11 19.15 -7.58
N CYS A 626 -22.87 20.45 -7.37
CA CYS A 626 -22.33 20.97 -6.11
C CYS A 626 -23.22 20.69 -4.88
N CYS A 627 -24.53 20.54 -5.07
CA CYS A 627 -25.49 20.24 -4.00
C CYS A 627 -25.86 18.73 -3.93
N ARG A 628 -25.19 17.88 -4.71
CA ARG A 628 -25.52 16.47 -4.83
C ARG A 628 -25.06 15.70 -3.59
N VAL A 629 -25.86 14.73 -3.16
CA VAL A 629 -25.55 13.83 -2.02
C VAL A 629 -24.16 13.16 -2.17
N SER A 630 -23.70 12.96 -3.41
CA SER A 630 -22.36 12.44 -3.70
C SER A 630 -21.24 13.32 -3.14
N VAL A 631 -21.37 14.65 -3.25
CA VAL A 631 -20.35 15.60 -2.77
C VAL A 631 -20.29 15.62 -1.25
N LEU A 632 -21.45 15.60 -0.57
CA LEU A 632 -21.53 15.49 0.89
C LEU A 632 -20.96 14.16 1.40
N LEU A 633 -21.26 13.05 0.71
CA LEU A 633 -20.74 11.74 1.05
C LEU A 633 -19.23 11.65 0.80
N ARG A 634 -18.73 12.28 -0.28
CA ARG A 634 -17.30 12.39 -0.57
C ARG A 634 -16.57 13.26 0.44
N LEU A 635 -17.12 14.39 0.88
CA LEU A 635 -16.54 15.22 1.94
C LEU A 635 -16.55 14.51 3.29
N GLY A 636 -17.65 13.84 3.65
CA GLY A 636 -17.72 13.04 4.88
C GLY A 636 -16.75 11.87 4.88
N LEU A 637 -16.66 11.13 3.77
CA LEU A 637 -15.71 10.03 3.60
C LEU A 637 -14.27 10.55 3.54
N LEU A 638 -14.02 11.71 2.91
CA LEU A 638 -12.72 12.38 2.91
C LEU A 638 -12.31 12.67 4.35
N ILE A 639 -13.12 13.37 5.15
CA ILE A 639 -12.79 13.70 6.55
C ILE A 639 -12.49 12.43 7.36
N LEU A 640 -13.28 11.36 7.16
CA LEU A 640 -13.07 10.08 7.83
C LEU A 640 -11.79 9.36 7.39
N THR A 641 -11.43 9.46 6.11
CA THR A 641 -10.32 8.71 5.50
C THR A 641 -9.04 9.54 5.36
N LEU A 642 -9.08 10.86 5.59
CA LEU A 642 -7.91 11.75 5.55
C LEU A 642 -6.84 11.35 6.57
N PRO A 643 -7.18 10.91 7.81
CA PRO A 643 -6.20 10.35 8.73
C PRO A 643 -5.49 9.12 8.20
N LEU A 644 -6.08 8.33 7.28
CA LEU A 644 -5.38 7.20 6.67
C LEU A 644 -4.19 7.70 5.85
N ASN A 645 -4.27 8.85 5.16
CA ASN A 645 -3.14 9.37 4.37
C ASN A 645 -1.93 9.75 5.23
N MET A 646 -2.05 9.79 6.57
CA MET A 646 -0.94 9.96 7.51
C MET A 646 -0.08 8.71 7.68
N VAL A 647 -0.56 7.54 7.24
CA VAL A 647 0.21 6.29 7.17
C VAL A 647 0.72 6.14 5.73
N PRO A 648 2.02 6.39 5.47
CA PRO A 648 2.57 6.29 4.13
C PRO A 648 2.34 4.89 3.57
N VAL A 649 2.00 4.79 2.27
CA VAL A 649 1.73 3.54 1.55
C VAL A 649 0.45 2.84 1.99
N LEU A 650 0.39 2.28 3.20
CA LEU A 650 -0.74 1.45 3.64
C LEU A 650 -2.01 2.29 3.77
N GLY A 651 -1.85 3.50 4.27
CA GLY A 651 -2.90 4.48 4.41
C GLY A 651 -3.44 4.97 3.07
N ASN A 652 -2.57 5.28 2.11
CA ASN A 652 -3.00 5.70 0.77
C ASN A 652 -3.68 4.56 0.00
N VAL A 653 -3.23 3.32 0.15
CA VAL A 653 -3.86 2.13 -0.45
C VAL A 653 -5.23 1.88 0.18
N MET A 654 -5.33 1.96 1.51
CA MET A 654 -6.59 1.81 2.22
C MET A 654 -7.55 2.98 1.90
N TYR A 655 -7.03 4.20 1.81
CA TYR A 655 -7.76 5.38 1.36
C TYR A 655 -8.29 5.18 -0.06
N ALA A 656 -7.46 4.71 -0.99
CA ALA A 656 -7.87 4.43 -2.37
C ALA A 656 -8.87 3.29 -2.45
N TRP A 657 -8.76 2.27 -1.60
CA TRP A 657 -9.72 1.18 -1.55
C TRP A 657 -11.09 1.62 -1.02
N LEU A 658 -11.10 2.39 0.08
CA LEU A 658 -12.32 2.91 0.71
C LEU A 658 -13.00 3.96 -0.17
N ASN A 659 -12.24 4.92 -0.73
CA ASN A 659 -12.77 5.96 -1.60
C ASN A 659 -13.00 5.48 -3.05
N GLY A 660 -12.39 4.37 -3.45
CA GLY A 660 -12.43 3.89 -4.83
C GLY A 660 -13.84 3.62 -5.31
N THR A 661 -14.63 2.85 -4.56
CA THR A 661 -16.01 2.52 -4.97
C THR A 661 -16.86 3.78 -5.16
N LEU A 662 -16.62 4.81 -4.34
CA LEU A 662 -17.30 6.09 -4.45
C LEU A 662 -16.87 6.85 -5.72
N LEU A 663 -15.57 6.93 -6.00
CA LEU A 663 -15.05 7.55 -7.23
C LEU A 663 -15.55 6.83 -8.49
N ALA A 664 -15.66 5.51 -8.45
CA ALA A 664 -16.20 4.70 -9.54
C ALA A 664 -17.67 5.02 -9.83
N TRP A 665 -18.47 5.19 -8.77
CA TRP A 665 -19.86 5.61 -8.88
C TRP A 665 -19.97 7.03 -9.44
N GLU A 666 -19.19 7.98 -8.92
CA GLU A 666 -19.15 9.36 -9.41
C GLU A 666 -18.80 9.43 -10.91
N SER A 667 -17.82 8.64 -11.33
CA SER A 667 -17.39 8.57 -12.73
C SER A 667 -18.45 7.97 -13.66
N HIS A 668 -19.48 7.29 -13.13
CA HIS A 668 -20.59 6.71 -13.87
C HIS A 668 -21.89 7.51 -13.74
N LEU A 669 -21.94 8.60 -12.97
CA LEU A 669 -23.15 9.42 -12.84
C LEU A 669 -23.66 9.91 -14.20
N TYR A 670 -22.74 10.31 -15.10
CA TYR A 670 -23.08 10.68 -16.47
C TYR A 670 -23.83 9.57 -17.23
N TYR A 671 -23.37 8.33 -17.09
CA TYR A 671 -23.99 7.15 -17.71
C TYR A 671 -25.35 6.82 -17.09
N PHE A 672 -25.49 6.90 -15.77
CA PHE A 672 -26.76 6.65 -15.09
C PHE A 672 -27.81 7.71 -15.41
N GLU A 673 -27.39 8.96 -15.60
CA GLU A 673 -28.27 10.05 -16.02
C GLU A 673 -28.77 9.85 -17.46
N MET A 674 -27.90 9.49 -18.42
CA MET A 674 -28.32 9.16 -19.80
C MET A 674 -29.34 8.00 -19.87
N LYS A 675 -29.29 7.10 -18.89
CA LYS A 675 -30.23 5.97 -18.77
C LYS A 675 -31.46 6.28 -17.92
N ALA A 676 -31.54 7.48 -17.34
CA ALA A 676 -32.56 7.89 -16.38
C ALA A 676 -32.75 6.90 -15.23
N PHE A 677 -31.66 6.34 -14.70
CA PHE A 677 -31.72 5.40 -13.58
C PHE A 677 -31.89 6.11 -12.24
N ASP A 678 -32.86 5.62 -11.45
CA ASP A 678 -33.07 6.07 -10.08
C ASP A 678 -32.00 5.52 -9.13
N PHE A 679 -31.84 6.13 -7.95
CA PHE A 679 -30.77 5.79 -6.99
C PHE A 679 -30.78 4.31 -6.58
N ASP A 680 -31.96 3.73 -6.38
CA ASP A 680 -32.11 2.30 -6.04
C ASP A 680 -31.62 1.39 -7.17
N GLN A 681 -31.85 1.78 -8.43
CA GLN A 681 -31.39 1.02 -9.60
C GLN A 681 -29.86 1.11 -9.75
N GLN A 682 -29.29 2.29 -9.51
CA GLN A 682 -27.84 2.48 -9.49
C GLN A 682 -27.18 1.59 -8.43
N LYS A 683 -27.75 1.55 -7.21
CA LYS A 683 -27.26 0.71 -6.12
C LYS A 683 -27.29 -0.77 -6.47
N GLU A 684 -28.33 -1.24 -7.15
CA GLU A 684 -28.42 -2.64 -7.58
C GLU A 684 -27.36 -3.00 -8.63
N ILE A 685 -27.13 -2.13 -9.61
CA ILE A 685 -26.09 -2.32 -10.64
C ILE A 685 -24.70 -2.38 -10.01
N ILE A 686 -24.40 -1.47 -9.08
CA ILE A 686 -23.13 -1.42 -8.36
C ILE A 686 -22.97 -2.65 -7.47
N ALA A 687 -24.02 -3.08 -6.76
CA ALA A 687 -23.98 -4.25 -5.90
C ALA A 687 -23.68 -5.54 -6.69
N LYS A 688 -24.32 -5.72 -7.85
CA LYS A 688 -24.04 -6.86 -8.77
C LYS A 688 -22.60 -6.88 -9.27
N ARG A 689 -21.94 -5.73 -9.33
CA ARG A 689 -20.57 -5.56 -9.86
C ARG A 689 -19.61 -4.95 -8.83
N LYS A 690 -19.85 -5.19 -7.54
CA LYS A 690 -19.15 -4.52 -6.43
C LYS A 690 -17.62 -4.60 -6.57
N PHE A 691 -17.12 -5.77 -6.95
CA PHE A 691 -15.69 -5.99 -7.15
C PHE A 691 -15.12 -5.19 -8.34
N GLN A 692 -15.87 -5.10 -9.45
CA GLN A 692 -15.43 -4.35 -10.64
C GLN A 692 -15.43 -2.83 -10.36
N TYR A 693 -16.45 -2.32 -9.66
CA TYR A 693 -16.50 -0.90 -9.25
C TYR A 693 -15.41 -0.56 -8.24
N SER A 694 -15.19 -1.40 -7.23
CA SER A 694 -14.13 -1.19 -6.24
C SER A 694 -12.73 -1.24 -6.89
N ALA A 695 -12.47 -2.19 -7.79
CA ALA A 695 -11.20 -2.29 -8.50
C ALA A 695 -10.95 -1.13 -9.48
N PHE A 696 -11.96 -0.75 -10.27
CA PHE A 696 -11.90 0.43 -11.14
C PHE A 696 -11.59 1.68 -10.33
N GLY A 697 -12.36 1.88 -9.26
CA GLY A 697 -12.27 3.04 -8.40
C GLY A 697 -10.94 3.17 -7.68
N MET A 698 -10.45 2.06 -7.10
CA MET A 698 -9.16 2.05 -6.42
C MET A 698 -8.02 2.41 -7.37
N GLN A 699 -8.01 1.84 -8.58
CA GLN A 699 -7.03 2.17 -9.61
C GLN A 699 -7.13 3.64 -10.03
N ALA A 700 -8.34 4.17 -10.21
CA ALA A 700 -8.58 5.56 -10.57
C ALA A 700 -8.10 6.54 -9.48
N VAL A 701 -8.40 6.27 -8.20
CA VAL A 701 -7.93 7.09 -7.06
C VAL A 701 -6.40 7.09 -7.00
N LEU A 702 -5.76 5.93 -7.14
CA LEU A 702 -4.30 5.83 -7.11
C LEU A 702 -3.63 6.62 -8.24
N LEU A 703 -4.22 6.63 -9.43
CA LEU A 703 -3.72 7.44 -10.55
C LEU A 703 -3.91 8.95 -10.30
N GLU A 704 -5.04 9.35 -9.71
CA GLU A 704 -5.32 10.75 -9.36
C GLU A 704 -4.45 11.26 -8.19
N MET A 705 -3.95 10.37 -7.34
CA MET A 705 -3.03 10.70 -6.24
C MET A 705 -1.61 11.04 -6.72
N ILE A 706 -1.27 10.81 -8.00
CA ILE A 706 0.07 11.14 -8.53
C ILE A 706 0.21 12.67 -8.60
N PRO A 707 1.17 13.30 -7.89
CA PRO A 707 1.36 14.74 -7.96
C PRO A 707 1.61 15.19 -9.40
N VAL A 708 1.04 16.34 -9.78
CA VAL A 708 1.14 16.94 -11.13
C VAL A 708 0.43 16.12 -12.23
N ALA A 709 0.66 14.81 -12.32
CA ALA A 709 0.03 13.94 -13.32
C ALA A 709 -1.42 13.55 -12.97
N GLY A 710 -1.84 13.66 -11.72
CA GLY A 710 -3.18 13.28 -11.26
C GLY A 710 -4.30 14.05 -11.97
N ALA A 711 -4.07 15.34 -12.25
CA ALA A 711 -4.98 16.16 -13.05
C ALA A 711 -5.15 15.62 -14.48
N PHE A 712 -4.08 15.08 -15.07
CA PHE A 712 -4.14 14.39 -16.36
C PHE A 712 -4.89 13.06 -16.24
N PHE A 713 -4.62 12.30 -15.19
CA PHE A 713 -5.27 11.00 -14.97
C PHE A 713 -6.77 11.11 -14.76
N MET A 714 -7.28 12.21 -14.21
CA MET A 714 -8.73 12.49 -14.11
C MET A 714 -9.45 12.36 -15.47
N PHE A 715 -8.82 12.82 -16.56
CA PHE A 715 -9.37 12.72 -17.92
C PHE A 715 -9.26 11.30 -18.49
N THR A 716 -8.14 10.62 -18.25
CA THR A 716 -7.96 9.23 -18.69
C THR A 716 -8.86 8.24 -17.93
N ASN A 717 -9.14 8.52 -16.65
CA ASN A 717 -10.11 7.82 -15.82
C ASN A 717 -11.52 8.01 -16.37
N ALA A 718 -11.89 9.20 -16.83
CA ALA A 718 -13.17 9.44 -17.50
C ALA A 718 -13.31 8.61 -18.80
N ALA A 719 -12.25 8.52 -19.59
CA ALA A 719 -12.22 7.62 -20.76
C ALA A 719 -12.32 6.14 -20.35
N GLY A 720 -11.62 5.73 -19.28
CA GLY A 720 -11.72 4.38 -18.71
C GLY A 720 -13.11 4.04 -18.18
N ALA A 721 -13.78 5.01 -17.55
CA ALA A 721 -15.16 4.89 -17.08
C ALA A 721 -16.13 4.70 -18.25
N ALA A 722 -15.94 5.45 -19.35
CA ALA A 722 -16.75 5.27 -20.56
C ALA A 722 -16.54 3.90 -21.21
N LEU A 723 -15.31 3.38 -21.23
CA LEU A 723 -15.02 2.01 -21.66
C LEU A 723 -15.68 0.96 -20.76
N PHE A 724 -15.72 1.23 -19.45
CA PHE A 724 -16.40 0.37 -18.50
C PHE A 724 -17.91 0.38 -18.73
N ALA A 725 -18.53 1.55 -18.88
CA ALA A 725 -19.96 1.69 -19.23
C ALA A 725 -20.32 0.98 -20.55
N ALA A 726 -19.49 1.14 -21.60
CA ALA A 726 -19.67 0.45 -22.88
C ALA A 726 -19.67 -1.08 -22.75
N SER A 727 -18.88 -1.62 -21.80
CA SER A 727 -18.86 -3.06 -21.52
C SER A 727 -20.11 -3.52 -20.78
N ILE A 728 -20.66 -2.69 -19.88
CA ILE A 728 -21.92 -2.97 -19.18
C ILE A 728 -23.07 -3.05 -20.19
N GLU A 729 -23.15 -2.11 -21.14
CA GLU A 729 -24.16 -2.15 -22.22
C GLU A 729 -24.05 -3.43 -23.06
N LYS A 730 -22.82 -3.80 -23.43
CA LYS A 730 -22.58 -5.02 -24.22
C LYS A 730 -23.04 -6.27 -23.46
N ASP A 731 -22.79 -6.34 -22.16
CA ASP A 731 -23.26 -7.45 -21.32
C ASP A 731 -24.80 -7.49 -21.28
N ILE A 732 -25.47 -6.34 -21.15
CA ILE A 732 -26.94 -6.24 -21.13
C ILE A 732 -27.53 -6.72 -22.47
N GLU A 733 -26.95 -6.31 -23.61
CA GLU A 733 -27.38 -6.76 -24.94
C GLU A 733 -27.23 -8.28 -25.12
N MET A 734 -26.11 -8.86 -24.65
CA MET A 734 -25.85 -10.30 -24.76
C MET A 734 -26.85 -11.12 -23.94
N HIS A 735 -27.17 -10.70 -22.72
CA HIS A 735 -28.18 -11.35 -21.89
C HIS A 735 -29.59 -11.21 -22.49
N GLY A 736 -29.90 -10.06 -23.11
CA GLY A 736 -31.14 -9.86 -23.87
C GLY A 736 -31.27 -10.78 -25.09
N ARG A 737 -30.18 -10.99 -25.84
CA ARG A 737 -30.13 -11.93 -26.97
C ARG A 737 -30.23 -13.39 -26.53
N GLN A 738 -29.56 -13.78 -25.43
CA GLN A 738 -29.71 -15.12 -24.87
C GLN A 738 -31.15 -15.38 -24.41
N LYS A 739 -31.80 -14.45 -23.71
CA LYS A 739 -33.23 -14.59 -23.34
C LYS A 739 -34.14 -14.74 -24.56
N LYS A 740 -33.89 -14.01 -25.66
CA LYS A 740 -34.65 -14.17 -26.92
C LYS A 740 -34.36 -15.49 -27.63
N SER A 741 -33.12 -15.99 -27.59
CA SER A 741 -32.71 -17.26 -28.21
C SER A 741 -33.25 -18.48 -27.46
N TYR A 742 -33.20 -18.46 -26.12
CA TYR A 742 -33.80 -19.52 -25.28
C TYR A 742 -35.34 -19.42 -25.21
N GLY A 743 -35.91 -18.25 -25.52
CA GLY A 743 -37.37 -18.03 -25.57
C GLY A 743 -38.06 -18.46 -26.86
N LEU A 744 -37.32 -18.85 -27.91
CA LEU A 744 -37.89 -19.23 -29.21
C LEU A 744 -37.92 -20.76 -29.47
N GLY A 745 -37.66 -21.58 -28.45
CA GLY A 745 -37.41 -23.00 -28.63
C GLY A 745 -38.24 -23.96 -27.79
N ASN A 746 -39.26 -23.52 -27.03
CA ASN A 746 -39.99 -24.46 -26.17
C ASN A 746 -41.42 -24.03 -25.81
N ASP A 747 -42.28 -23.87 -26.82
CA ASP A 747 -43.71 -23.58 -26.61
C ASP A 747 -44.60 -24.83 -26.48
N HIS A 748 -44.04 -26.04 -26.33
CA HIS A 748 -44.87 -27.25 -26.28
C HIS A 748 -44.75 -28.21 -25.09
N VAL A 749 -43.91 -27.97 -24.07
CA VAL A 749 -43.68 -29.02 -23.03
C VAL A 749 -43.87 -28.60 -21.56
N VAL A 750 -44.18 -27.34 -21.23
CA VAL A 750 -44.38 -26.96 -19.80
C VAL A 750 -45.71 -26.27 -19.56
N LYS A 751 -46.81 -26.98 -19.88
CA LYS A 751 -48.15 -26.73 -19.31
C LYS A 751 -48.53 -27.88 -18.39
N LYS A 752 -47.85 -28.00 -17.26
CA LYS A 752 -48.34 -28.61 -16.02
C LYS A 752 -47.24 -28.43 -14.98
N SER A 753 -47.62 -27.97 -13.78
CA SER A 753 -46.73 -27.75 -12.62
C SER A 753 -46.09 -26.37 -12.47
N GLN A 754 -46.89 -25.29 -12.55
CA GLN A 754 -46.65 -24.09 -11.74
C GLN A 754 -47.99 -23.44 -11.33
N GLU A 755 -48.74 -24.15 -10.49
CA GLU A 755 -49.87 -23.59 -9.75
C GLU A 755 -49.60 -23.80 -8.25
N LYS A 756 -48.54 -23.16 -7.72
CA LYS A 756 -48.32 -22.97 -6.26
C LYS A 756 -47.06 -22.15 -5.92
N THR A 757 -46.81 -21.02 -6.58
CA THR A 757 -45.94 -19.97 -5.99
C THR A 757 -46.20 -18.59 -6.59
N LYS A 758 -47.47 -18.20 -6.63
CA LYS A 758 -47.92 -16.89 -7.11
C LYS A 758 -48.03 -15.92 -5.93
N LYS A 759 -46.89 -15.49 -5.36
CA LYS A 759 -46.84 -14.31 -4.47
C LYS A 759 -45.47 -13.64 -4.26
N SER A 760 -44.41 -14.08 -4.95
CA SER A 760 -43.09 -13.40 -4.90
C SER A 760 -42.52 -13.03 -6.28
N ARG A 761 -43.34 -13.15 -7.34
CA ARG A 761 -42.90 -13.03 -8.74
C ARG A 761 -43.54 -11.85 -9.49
N GLU A 762 -43.79 -10.74 -8.79
CA GLU A 762 -44.31 -9.50 -9.40
C GLU A 762 -43.34 -8.30 -9.34
N LYS A 763 -42.19 -8.42 -8.66
CA LYS A 763 -41.16 -7.36 -8.66
C LYS A 763 -40.07 -7.52 -9.73
N THR A 764 -39.88 -8.71 -10.28
CA THR A 764 -38.76 -8.99 -11.21
C THR A 764 -39.16 -8.89 -12.69
N GLN A 765 -40.45 -8.77 -13.02
CA GLN A 765 -40.93 -8.77 -14.41
C GLN A 765 -41.08 -7.36 -15.02
N LYS A 766 -40.68 -6.31 -14.29
CA LYS A 766 -40.65 -4.92 -14.78
C LYS A 766 -39.27 -4.45 -15.27
N MET A 767 -38.30 -5.36 -15.38
CA MET A 767 -36.89 -5.03 -15.68
C MET A 767 -36.49 -5.24 -17.16
N ASP A 768 -37.30 -5.91 -17.99
CA ASP A 768 -36.93 -6.28 -19.37
C ASP A 768 -37.73 -5.54 -20.46
N THR A 769 -38.49 -4.50 -20.14
CA THR A 769 -39.17 -3.66 -21.14
C THR A 769 -39.37 -2.25 -20.61
N ALA A 770 -38.31 -1.44 -20.68
CA ALA A 770 -38.49 0.01 -20.74
C ALA A 770 -38.62 0.38 -22.22
N PRO A 771 -39.81 0.73 -22.73
CA PRO A 771 -39.92 1.35 -24.04
C PRO A 771 -39.23 2.73 -23.97
N LEU A 772 -38.63 3.13 -25.09
CA LEU A 772 -38.23 4.53 -25.34
C LEU A 772 -39.39 5.43 -24.91
N VAL A 773 -39.19 6.21 -23.85
CA VAL A 773 -40.18 7.17 -23.39
C VAL A 773 -40.21 8.30 -24.41
N ASN A 774 -41.20 8.22 -25.32
CA ASN A 774 -41.59 9.33 -26.16
C ASN A 774 -42.34 10.33 -25.27
N LYS A 775 -41.62 11.28 -24.67
CA LYS A 775 -42.23 12.38 -23.90
C LYS A 775 -42.72 13.45 -24.87
N GLY A 776 -44.01 13.36 -25.20
CA GLY A 776 -44.92 14.42 -25.66
C GLY A 776 -44.31 15.59 -26.43
N SER A 777 -44.16 15.44 -27.74
CA SER A 777 -44.35 16.57 -28.64
C SER A 777 -45.84 16.66 -28.95
N SER A 778 -46.47 17.70 -28.45
CA SER A 778 -47.81 18.13 -28.83
C SER A 778 -47.86 18.32 -30.34
N TYR A 779 -48.60 17.43 -31.00
CA TYR A 779 -49.05 17.59 -32.38
C TYR A 779 -49.98 18.81 -32.42
N VAL A 780 -49.58 19.87 -33.11
CA VAL A 780 -50.46 20.97 -33.52
C VAL A 780 -50.39 21.08 -35.04
N PRO A 781 -51.48 20.74 -35.76
CA PRO A 781 -51.76 21.34 -37.06
C PRO A 781 -53.14 22.04 -37.01
N PRO A 782 -53.51 22.91 -37.97
CA PRO A 782 -52.72 23.62 -38.98
C PRO A 782 -52.92 25.16 -38.90
N TYR A 783 -52.06 25.94 -39.56
CA TYR A 783 -52.47 27.25 -40.08
C TYR A 783 -52.46 27.20 -41.61
N GLY A 784 -53.63 27.42 -42.18
CA GLY A 784 -53.84 27.60 -43.61
C GLY A 784 -55.31 27.95 -43.88
N SER A 785 -55.53 29.20 -44.31
CA SER A 785 -56.75 29.84 -44.86
C SER A 785 -57.47 30.87 -43.96
N ASN A 786 -56.97 32.11 -43.96
CA ASN A 786 -57.50 33.23 -44.75
C ASN A 786 -56.49 34.37 -44.80
#